data_AF-A0A7Y8LJP9-F1
#
_entry.id   AF-A0A7Y8LJP9-F1
#
_cell.length_a   1.000
_cell.length_b   1.000
_cell.length_c   1.000
_cell.angle_alpha   90.00
_cell.angle_beta   90.00
_cell.angle_gamma   90.00
#
_symmetry.space_group_name_H-M   'P 1'
#
loop_
_entity.id
_entity.type
_entity.pdbx_description
1 polymer ?
#
loop_
_entity_poly.entity_id
_entity_poly.type
_entity_poly.pdbx_seq_one_letter_code
_entity_poly.pdbx_strand_id
1 'polypeptide(L)'
;LNTAAYFWNSSYKVRGPNVMGRIDHTINDKSSIFGRYLFGDSNTLGGDPNNSRPVVFPGFPPMGEVYRRSHNLAVSYRRVISPRIVNEFTAGFSRFMFLFTQGEANPSFPDIAPYNFANISYPYRAVPRTNRAVTTPQILDNLSIISGSHQYRMGFNFRFYQHNDQRGQPGGVNVTPSLSFSRTIRPPVGFNTPPLAASGRPGIVAADNNRLLSAINELLGIPAQLSQIFLGDIKNDTYLPYRTGNSVSLWAQGQRLKQYNFYFQDEWKLRRNLTLNYGARWEINMPPTEAGDRVYVPEGDLRGTISFKHAETWYQRNNANAIAPRLGITYSPWQKTVIRSGYGIAFDPIASFQITAVAGRVPGITTNCQSVPGRTTTPGCVPVPDKRIAEGFPFEMEVPSAKPSSFLTPPVQLLATSPSTIFFDQNLKLPTVHQWNFNIQQELPYGIVAQVGYIGRRGTRLMRAYDLNQINADPILPSFFAMQDNLKAGCRPDGSGCPAGVPGKPVPIVTQGIVNAAFVNSSTSIGELNQNAAGTMAGRIEQTTLAAKLRPNQQFATITYIDSGGNSYYHSFQSTLRKRFSDGLQLALAYAFAKSIDDQSVDPVAASSGGGLSTTNSRTPADTRNWRNERAVSDFDRRHVLSTTWLYELPVGRGKKALGDIPAALNAILGGWSLNGLYNFSTGEPFTVTSGVRTSNYSHVSRANVVGALPDASLKQAPGVIGPVLFVDNSGFAIPGPGENGLGRNMFRSPNFWNMDIGVQKMINLTERFRLQFRMEMFNVFNHANFDNPQGATDGSNQITSSIFGRTCCEAIAPSSTQNIIQTGEAARVIQFALKLQF
;
A
#
# COMPACT_ATOMS: atom_id res chain seq x y z
N LEU A 1 -13.89 23.33 -21.59
CA LEU A 1 -12.54 22.95 -22.07
C LEU A 1 -12.36 21.46 -21.88
N ASN A 2 -12.01 20.72 -22.95
CA ASN A 2 -11.59 19.33 -22.85
C ASN A 2 -10.14 19.30 -22.35
N THR A 3 -9.95 19.22 -21.03
CA THR A 3 -8.62 19.15 -20.40
C THR A 3 -7.97 17.78 -20.49
N ALA A 4 -8.65 16.77 -21.07
CA ALA A 4 -8.14 15.41 -21.18
C ALA A 4 -6.87 15.29 -22.05
N ALA A 5 -6.52 16.32 -22.82
CA ALA A 5 -5.36 16.33 -23.71
C ALA A 5 -4.24 17.32 -23.32
N TYR A 6 -4.39 18.13 -22.27
CA TYR A 6 -3.37 19.12 -21.88
C TYR A 6 -2.87 18.84 -20.46
N PHE A 7 -1.78 18.08 -20.36
CA PHE A 7 -1.09 17.86 -19.09
C PHE A 7 -0.01 18.93 -18.90
N TRP A 8 -0.19 19.78 -17.89
CA TRP A 8 0.88 20.66 -17.42
C TRP A 8 1.86 19.86 -16.57
N ASN A 9 3.03 19.56 -17.13
CA ASN A 9 4.12 18.94 -16.37
C ASN A 9 4.77 20.00 -15.47
N SER A 10 4.40 20.03 -14.19
CA SER A 10 5.05 20.89 -13.21
C SER A 10 6.50 20.48 -13.03
N SER A 11 7.44 21.41 -13.21
CA SER A 11 8.84 21.18 -12.87
C SER A 11 9.00 21.08 -11.35
N TYR A 12 9.89 20.19 -10.90
CA TYR A 12 10.29 20.08 -9.51
C TYR A 12 11.81 19.82 -9.45
N LYS A 13 12.41 20.08 -8.29
CA LYS A 13 13.85 19.89 -8.06
C LYS A 13 14.06 18.96 -6.88
N VAL A 14 15.00 18.03 -7.02
CA VAL A 14 15.46 17.21 -5.90
C VAL A 14 16.83 17.73 -5.46
N ARG A 15 16.93 18.17 -4.21
CA ARG A 15 18.19 18.63 -3.59
C ARG A 15 18.57 17.69 -2.46
N GLY A 16 19.81 17.21 -2.44
CA GLY A 16 20.20 16.07 -1.61
C GLY A 16 21.63 16.08 -1.07
N PRO A 17 22.17 17.14 -0.42
CA PRO A 17 23.50 17.04 0.16
C PRO A 17 23.55 15.92 1.19
N ASN A 18 24.60 15.09 1.09
CA ASN A 18 24.91 14.06 2.06
C ASN A 18 26.36 14.26 2.51
N VAL A 19 26.59 14.32 3.82
CA VAL A 19 27.91 14.49 4.43
C VAL A 19 28.14 13.36 5.40
N MET A 20 29.31 12.72 5.28
CA MET A 20 29.81 11.76 6.25
C MET A 20 31.12 12.30 6.82
N GLY A 21 31.22 12.32 8.15
CA GLY A 21 32.49 12.41 8.87
C GLY A 21 32.74 11.10 9.62
N ARG A 22 33.97 10.59 9.55
CA ARG A 22 34.42 9.45 10.35
C ARG A 22 35.82 9.75 10.90
N ILE A 23 36.00 9.47 12.18
CA ILE A 23 37.30 9.52 12.87
C ILE A 23 37.56 8.13 13.43
N ASP A 24 38.71 7.57 13.11
CA ASP A 24 39.21 6.31 13.65
C ASP A 24 40.46 6.59 14.49
N HIS A 25 40.55 6.00 15.67
CA HIS A 25 41.71 6.14 16.55
C HIS A 25 42.07 4.79 17.17
N THR A 26 43.31 4.37 16.97
CA THR A 26 43.90 3.22 17.66
C THR A 26 44.59 3.72 18.92
N ILE A 27 44.03 3.39 20.08
CA ILE A 27 44.56 3.80 21.39
C ILE A 27 45.83 3.00 21.72
N ASN A 28 45.83 1.71 21.38
CA ASN A 28 46.97 0.79 21.46
C ASN A 28 46.67 -0.47 20.62
N ASP A 29 47.60 -1.42 20.57
CA ASP A 29 47.49 -2.67 19.80
C ASP A 29 46.26 -3.53 20.14
N LYS A 30 45.63 -3.28 21.29
CA LYS A 30 44.46 -4.03 21.77
C LYS A 30 43.17 -3.22 21.74
N SER A 31 43.20 -1.91 21.46
CA SER A 31 42.01 -1.04 21.55
C SER A 31 41.94 -0.04 20.41
N SER A 32 40.79 -0.03 19.74
CA SER A 32 40.46 0.96 18.70
C SER A 32 39.06 1.51 18.93
N ILE A 33 38.88 2.79 18.65
CA ILE A 33 37.59 3.47 18.67
C ILE A 33 37.34 4.13 17.31
N PHE A 34 36.10 4.14 16.86
CA PHE A 34 35.69 5.05 15.78
C PHE A 34 34.42 5.80 16.15
N GLY A 35 34.33 7.03 15.66
CA GLY A 35 33.12 7.84 15.66
C GLY A 35 32.72 8.18 14.23
N ARG A 36 31.46 7.97 13.87
CA ARG A 36 30.91 8.34 12.56
C ARG A 36 29.66 9.17 12.75
N TYR A 37 29.60 10.30 12.05
CA TYR A 37 28.39 11.09 11.90
C TYR A 37 28.00 11.19 10.42
N LEU A 38 26.74 10.94 10.14
CA LEU A 38 26.12 11.05 8.82
C LEU A 38 25.01 12.09 8.92
N PHE A 39 25.01 13.03 7.99
CA PHE A 39 23.95 14.00 7.76
C PHE A 39 23.49 13.89 6.32
N GLY A 40 22.18 13.87 6.10
CA GLY A 40 21.59 13.92 4.76
C GLY A 40 20.35 14.79 4.75
N ASP A 41 20.19 15.60 3.71
CA ASP A 41 19.04 16.49 3.53
C ASP A 41 18.47 16.33 2.12
N SER A 42 17.45 15.48 1.96
CA SER A 42 16.86 15.11 0.66
C SER A 42 15.48 15.74 0.46
N ASN A 43 15.49 16.95 -0.09
CA ASN A 43 14.33 17.81 -0.23
C ASN A 43 13.77 17.77 -1.67
N THR A 44 12.45 17.79 -1.78
CA THR A 44 11.74 17.99 -3.05
C THR A 44 11.19 19.42 -3.04
N LEU A 45 11.71 20.26 -3.94
CA LEU A 45 11.44 21.70 -4.01
C LEU A 45 10.72 22.05 -5.31
N GLY A 46 9.94 23.13 -5.31
CA GLY A 46 9.11 23.54 -6.44
C GLY A 46 7.89 22.65 -6.68
N GLY A 47 7.52 21.83 -5.70
CA GLY A 47 6.41 20.86 -5.77
C GLY A 47 6.87 19.43 -5.50
N ASP A 48 5.95 18.57 -5.07
CA ASP A 48 6.19 17.14 -4.88
C ASP A 48 5.10 16.29 -5.57
N PRO A 49 5.32 15.86 -6.83
CA PRO A 49 4.33 15.09 -7.56
C PRO A 49 4.04 13.72 -6.91
N ASN A 50 5.02 13.13 -6.19
CA ASN A 50 4.86 11.82 -5.55
C ASN A 50 3.87 11.84 -4.39
N ASN A 51 3.57 13.01 -3.84
CA ASN A 51 2.60 13.18 -2.79
C ASN A 51 1.45 14.11 -3.21
N SER A 52 1.20 14.22 -4.52
CA SER A 52 0.12 15.04 -5.09
C SER A 52 0.19 16.51 -4.68
N ARG A 53 1.40 17.08 -4.62
CA ARG A 53 1.65 18.50 -4.33
C ARG A 53 2.35 19.24 -5.48
N PRO A 54 1.87 19.14 -6.73
CA PRO A 54 2.51 19.84 -7.84
C PRO A 54 2.24 21.35 -7.80
N VAL A 55 2.86 22.06 -8.74
CA VAL A 55 2.40 23.38 -9.16
C VAL A 55 1.11 23.20 -9.96
N VAL A 56 0.03 23.84 -9.51
CA VAL A 56 -1.31 23.70 -10.13
C VAL A 56 -1.40 24.50 -11.44
N PHE A 57 -0.83 25.69 -11.47
CA PHE A 57 -0.85 26.59 -12.63
C PHE A 57 0.55 27.19 -12.87
N PRO A 58 0.96 27.41 -14.15
CA PRO A 58 2.21 28.11 -14.45
C PRO A 58 2.30 29.45 -13.70
N GLY A 59 3.42 29.72 -13.02
CA GLY A 59 3.64 30.96 -12.26
C GLY A 59 3.06 30.97 -10.84
N PHE A 60 2.32 29.94 -10.42
CA PHE A 60 1.80 29.82 -9.04
C PHE A 60 2.78 29.06 -8.14
N PRO A 61 2.77 29.32 -6.83
CA PRO A 61 3.47 28.50 -5.84
C PRO A 61 3.02 27.03 -5.91
N PRO A 62 3.90 26.06 -5.62
CA PRO A 62 3.50 24.67 -5.50
C PRO A 62 2.55 24.48 -4.31
N MET A 63 1.66 23.48 -4.39
CA MET A 63 0.79 23.12 -3.26
C MET A 63 1.58 22.75 -2.00
N GLY A 64 2.82 22.30 -2.16
CA GLY A 64 3.68 21.98 -1.04
C GLY A 64 5.00 21.38 -1.46
N GLU A 65 5.93 21.33 -0.51
CA GLU A 65 7.27 20.76 -0.66
C GLU A 65 7.50 19.72 0.43
N VAL A 66 8.55 18.91 0.26
CA VAL A 66 8.90 17.90 1.26
C VAL A 66 10.35 17.99 1.63
N TYR A 67 10.60 18.17 2.92
CA TYR A 67 11.93 18.23 3.49
C TYR A 67 12.21 16.94 4.25
N ARG A 68 13.36 16.32 3.96
CA ARG A 68 13.76 15.04 4.58
C ARG A 68 15.15 15.14 5.14
N ARG A 69 15.22 15.36 6.46
CA ARG A 69 16.48 15.51 7.17
C ARG A 69 16.79 14.24 7.95
N SER A 70 18.03 13.78 7.82
CA SER A 70 18.52 12.58 8.48
C SER A 70 19.81 12.85 9.22
N HIS A 71 19.92 12.26 10.40
CA HIS A 71 21.11 12.30 11.24
C HIS A 71 21.40 10.87 11.71
N ASN A 72 22.65 10.43 11.63
CA ASN A 72 23.07 9.18 12.24
C ASN A 72 24.44 9.35 12.90
N LEU A 73 24.49 9.10 14.21
CA LEU A 73 25.72 9.05 14.98
C LEU A 73 25.97 7.60 15.40
N ALA A 74 27.21 7.14 15.26
CA ALA A 74 27.65 5.86 15.80
C ALA A 74 29.06 6.01 16.38
N VAL A 75 29.24 5.56 17.62
CA VAL A 75 30.54 5.45 18.28
C VAL A 75 30.75 3.98 18.63
N SER A 76 31.81 3.37 18.10
CA SER A 76 32.15 1.97 18.37
C SER A 76 33.51 1.87 19.03
N TYR A 77 33.58 1.10 20.11
CA TYR A 77 34.80 0.73 20.82
C TYR A 77 35.04 -0.77 20.67
N ARG A 78 36.22 -1.13 20.16
CA ARG A 78 36.65 -2.51 19.98
C ARG A 78 37.86 -2.80 20.87
N ARG A 79 37.79 -3.90 21.62
CA ARG A 79 38.86 -4.41 22.50
C ARG A 79 39.23 -5.84 22.13
N VAL A 80 40.51 -6.08 21.86
CA VAL A 80 41.13 -7.40 21.81
C VAL A 80 41.58 -7.77 23.23
N ILE A 81 40.78 -8.57 23.93
CA ILE A 81 41.05 -9.00 25.31
C ILE A 81 42.19 -10.05 25.29
N SER A 82 42.14 -10.97 24.32
CA SER A 82 43.20 -11.92 24.01
C SER A 82 43.19 -12.22 22.50
N PRO A 83 44.20 -12.93 21.94
CA PRO A 83 44.16 -13.36 20.53
C PRO A 83 42.93 -14.20 20.16
N ARG A 84 42.19 -14.70 21.15
CA ARG A 84 40.99 -15.53 21.00
C ARG A 84 39.70 -14.82 21.39
N ILE A 85 39.76 -13.65 22.03
CA ILE A 85 38.59 -12.96 22.59
C ILE A 85 38.59 -11.50 22.12
N VAL A 86 37.58 -11.13 21.34
CA VAL A 86 37.38 -9.76 20.84
C VAL A 86 35.96 -9.31 21.21
N ASN A 87 35.85 -8.13 21.82
CA ASN A 87 34.59 -7.48 22.09
C ASN A 87 34.48 -6.18 21.27
N GLU A 88 33.30 -5.88 20.79
CA GLU A 88 32.94 -4.62 20.14
C GLU A 88 31.63 -4.10 20.72
N PHE A 89 31.66 -2.90 21.27
CA PHE A 89 30.50 -2.18 21.78
C PHE A 89 30.23 -0.95 20.92
N THR A 90 29.00 -0.79 20.43
CA THR A 90 28.60 0.39 19.65
C THR A 90 27.38 1.05 20.28
N ALA A 91 27.43 2.37 20.43
CA ALA A 91 26.29 3.19 20.84
C ALA A 91 26.06 4.30 19.83
N GLY A 92 24.81 4.68 19.62
CA GLY A 92 24.47 5.71 18.66
C GLY A 92 22.99 5.98 18.55
N PHE A 93 22.63 6.79 17.57
CA PHE A 93 21.23 6.98 17.19
C PHE A 93 21.09 7.22 15.69
N SER A 94 19.91 6.92 15.16
CA SER A 94 19.45 7.42 13.87
C SER A 94 18.22 8.29 14.08
N ARG A 95 18.16 9.45 13.44
CA ARG A 95 16.98 10.32 13.40
C ARG A 95 16.62 10.60 11.97
N PHE A 96 15.37 10.32 11.60
CA PHE A 96 14.82 10.62 10.30
C PHE A 96 13.60 11.52 10.45
N MET A 97 13.57 12.65 9.75
CA MET A 97 12.49 13.64 9.80
C MET A 97 11.84 13.82 8.43
N PHE A 98 10.52 13.96 8.43
CA PHE A 98 9.71 14.33 7.28
C PHE A 98 8.93 15.59 7.61
N LEU A 99 9.08 16.64 6.81
CA LEU A 99 8.20 17.81 6.85
C LEU A 99 7.55 17.98 5.49
N PHE A 100 6.25 17.75 5.45
CA PHE A 100 5.39 18.06 4.30
C PHE A 100 4.80 19.46 4.52
N THR A 101 5.24 20.43 3.74
CA THR A 101 4.70 21.80 3.79
C THR A 101 3.46 21.90 2.90
N GLN A 102 2.46 22.65 3.34
CA GLN A 102 1.25 23.04 2.59
C GLN A 102 0.50 24.10 3.42
N GLY A 103 -0.33 24.92 2.75
CA GLY A 103 -1.14 25.95 3.43
C GLY A 103 -0.28 26.87 4.30
N GLU A 104 -0.67 27.03 5.57
CA GLU A 104 0.04 27.83 6.59
C GLU A 104 1.56 27.61 6.67
N ALA A 105 2.06 26.43 6.32
CA ALA A 105 3.48 26.08 6.43
C ALA A 105 4.28 26.35 5.15
N ASN A 106 3.61 26.72 4.07
CA ASN A 106 4.22 27.21 2.84
C ASN A 106 3.80 28.69 2.67
N PRO A 107 4.61 29.66 3.13
CA PRO A 107 4.24 31.07 3.10
C PRO A 107 4.05 31.63 1.68
N SER A 108 4.58 30.94 0.66
CA SER A 108 4.33 31.28 -0.73
C SER A 108 2.97 30.81 -1.21
N PHE A 109 2.34 29.83 -0.54
CA PHE A 109 0.99 29.36 -0.87
C PHE A 109 -0.06 30.30 -0.24
N PRO A 110 -1.10 30.73 -0.98
CA PRO A 110 -2.08 31.67 -0.47
C PRO A 110 -2.85 31.08 0.73
N ASP A 111 -2.98 31.86 1.80
CA ASP A 111 -3.83 31.53 2.95
C ASP A 111 -5.27 31.92 2.63
N ILE A 112 -6.00 30.97 2.03
CA ILE A 112 -7.37 31.15 1.58
C ILE A 112 -8.28 30.16 2.29
N ALA A 113 -9.50 30.62 2.58
CA ALA A 113 -10.52 29.75 3.15
C ALA A 113 -10.77 28.54 2.23
N PRO A 114 -10.83 27.33 2.79
CA PRO A 114 -10.94 26.09 2.05
C PRO A 114 -12.34 25.92 1.45
N TYR A 115 -12.48 26.25 0.17
CA TYR A 115 -13.71 26.05 -0.59
C TYR A 115 -13.66 24.73 -1.36
N ASN A 116 -14.72 23.94 -1.24
CA ASN A 116 -14.96 22.79 -2.09
C ASN A 116 -16.06 23.12 -3.11
N PHE A 117 -15.62 23.46 -4.31
CA PHE A 117 -16.51 23.69 -5.45
C PHE A 117 -16.84 22.36 -6.13
N ALA A 118 -18.11 22.16 -6.45
CA ALA A 118 -18.58 20.94 -7.12
C ALA A 118 -18.22 20.93 -8.61
N ASN A 119 -18.02 22.11 -9.23
CA ASN A 119 -17.68 22.23 -10.65
C ASN A 119 -16.18 22.45 -10.93
N ILE A 120 -15.33 22.52 -9.90
CA ILE A 120 -13.88 22.69 -10.06
C ILE A 120 -13.21 21.42 -9.54
N SER A 121 -12.38 20.77 -10.37
CA SER A 121 -11.79 19.47 -10.04
C SER A 121 -10.56 19.54 -9.12
N TYR A 122 -9.90 20.70 -9.04
CA TYR A 122 -8.70 20.93 -8.22
C TYR A 122 -8.69 22.24 -7.41
N PRO A 123 -9.81 22.69 -6.79
CA PRO A 123 -9.76 23.92 -6.03
C PRO A 123 -9.00 23.69 -4.71
N TYR A 124 -8.32 24.76 -4.32
CA TYR A 124 -7.52 24.98 -3.12
C TYR A 124 -7.97 24.21 -1.85
N ARG A 125 -7.43 23.00 -1.66
CA ARG A 125 -7.47 22.33 -0.35
C ARG A 125 -6.30 22.84 0.49
N ALA A 126 -6.59 23.78 1.39
CA ALA A 126 -5.68 24.14 2.47
C ALA A 126 -5.57 22.94 3.42
N VAL A 127 -4.42 22.28 3.38
CA VAL A 127 -4.08 21.22 4.32
C VAL A 127 -2.90 21.73 5.14
N PRO A 128 -2.96 21.72 6.48
CA PRO A 128 -1.83 22.15 7.28
C PRO A 128 -0.66 21.18 7.14
N ARG A 129 0.53 21.60 7.57
CA ARG A 129 1.72 20.74 7.48
C ARG A 129 1.55 19.41 8.20
N THR A 130 2.39 18.48 7.78
CA THR A 130 2.67 17.26 8.54
C THR A 130 4.16 17.18 8.82
N ASN A 131 4.54 17.07 10.09
CA ASN A 131 5.91 16.93 10.55
C ASN A 131 6.05 15.63 11.37
N ARG A 132 6.94 14.75 10.96
CA ARG A 132 7.16 13.44 11.60
C ARG A 132 8.64 13.25 11.85
N ALA A 133 9.00 12.75 13.02
CA ALA A 133 10.38 12.44 13.34
C ALA A 133 10.46 11.09 14.04
N VAL A 134 11.29 10.20 13.51
CA VAL A 134 11.62 8.92 14.16
C VAL A 134 13.07 8.98 14.63
N THR A 135 13.29 9.01 15.93
CA THR A 135 14.61 8.83 16.54
C THR A 135 14.74 7.42 17.09
N THR A 136 15.84 6.75 16.81
CA THR A 136 16.13 5.41 17.29
C THR A 136 17.51 5.40 17.94
N PRO A 137 17.62 5.73 19.24
CA PRO A 137 18.81 5.41 20.01
C PRO A 137 18.99 3.88 20.04
N GLN A 138 20.23 3.46 19.88
CA GLN A 138 20.60 2.06 19.76
C GLN A 138 21.91 1.81 20.49
N ILE A 139 21.94 0.69 21.21
CA ILE A 139 23.15 0.18 21.86
C ILE A 139 23.29 -1.29 21.47
N LEU A 140 24.48 -1.68 21.06
CA LEU A 140 24.78 -3.06 20.70
C LEU A 140 26.15 -3.48 21.22
N ASP A 141 26.24 -4.76 21.53
CA ASP A 141 27.47 -5.43 21.96
C ASP A 141 27.66 -6.71 21.15
N ASN A 142 28.90 -6.99 20.78
CA ASN A 142 29.31 -8.20 20.06
C ASN A 142 30.60 -8.76 20.68
N LEU A 143 30.49 -9.92 21.32
CA LEU A 143 31.60 -10.70 21.82
C LEU A 143 31.87 -11.90 20.90
N SER A 144 33.12 -12.06 20.46
CA SER A 144 33.59 -13.21 19.68
C SER A 144 34.68 -13.95 20.45
N ILE A 145 34.50 -15.26 20.63
CA ILE A 145 35.45 -16.14 21.32
C ILE A 145 35.81 -17.30 20.39
N ILE A 146 37.10 -17.55 20.19
CA ILE A 146 37.60 -18.70 19.44
C ILE A 146 38.21 -19.69 20.43
N SER A 147 37.71 -20.93 20.46
CA SER A 147 38.24 -21.98 21.33
C SER A 147 38.25 -23.32 20.60
N GLY A 148 39.43 -23.85 20.31
CA GLY A 148 39.58 -25.09 19.55
C GLY A 148 38.90 -25.01 18.17
N SER A 149 37.97 -25.92 17.91
CA SER A 149 37.16 -25.95 16.68
C SER A 149 35.89 -25.09 16.73
N HIS A 150 35.68 -24.34 17.81
CA HIS A 150 34.49 -23.52 18.03
C HIS A 150 34.77 -22.03 17.84
N GLN A 151 33.80 -21.33 17.28
CA GLN A 151 33.75 -19.87 17.23
C GLN A 151 32.40 -19.41 17.80
N TYR A 152 32.43 -19.02 19.07
CA TYR A 152 31.28 -18.47 19.76
C TYR A 152 31.11 -16.99 19.45
N ARG A 153 29.86 -16.58 19.21
CA ARG A 153 29.45 -15.18 19.08
C ARG A 153 28.22 -14.94 19.94
N MET A 154 28.27 -13.90 20.76
CA MET A 154 27.16 -13.53 21.62
C MET A 154 27.10 -12.02 21.83
N GLY A 155 25.96 -11.52 22.26
CA GLY A 155 25.81 -10.12 22.58
C GLY A 155 24.35 -9.67 22.60
N PHE A 156 24.16 -8.36 22.56
CA PHE A 156 22.84 -7.75 22.61
C PHE A 156 22.69 -6.59 21.63
N ASN A 157 21.44 -6.22 21.35
CA ASN A 157 21.07 -5.09 20.53
C ASN A 157 19.75 -4.50 21.03
N PHE A 158 19.84 -3.37 21.71
CA PHE A 158 18.71 -2.62 22.25
C PHE A 158 18.38 -1.45 21.35
N ARG A 159 17.10 -1.32 20.98
CA ARG A 159 16.59 -0.25 20.11
C ARG A 159 15.40 0.43 20.76
N PHE A 160 15.43 1.75 20.81
CA PHE A 160 14.37 2.57 21.42
C PHE A 160 13.76 3.48 20.36
N TYR A 161 12.67 3.06 19.71
CA TYR A 161 12.02 3.89 18.70
C TYR A 161 11.19 4.98 19.38
N GLN A 162 11.45 6.22 19.01
CA GLN A 162 10.70 7.41 19.42
C GLN A 162 10.13 8.06 18.16
N HIS A 163 8.83 7.87 17.93
CA HIS A 163 8.14 8.48 16.79
C HIS A 163 7.28 9.63 17.30
N ASN A 164 7.71 10.87 17.01
CA ASN A 164 6.93 12.07 17.28
C ASN A 164 6.28 12.53 15.97
N ASP A 165 4.97 12.69 16.00
CA ASP A 165 4.13 12.89 14.82
C ASP A 165 3.20 14.07 15.06
N GLN A 166 3.23 15.06 14.17
CA GLN A 166 2.39 16.25 14.19
C GLN A 166 1.73 16.42 12.82
N ARG A 167 0.41 16.42 12.74
CA ARG A 167 -0.31 16.42 11.45
C ARG A 167 -1.53 17.34 11.45
N GLY A 168 -1.73 18.02 10.33
CA GLY A 168 -3.01 18.61 9.95
C GLY A 168 -4.04 17.61 9.40
N GLN A 169 -3.64 16.33 9.23
CA GLN A 169 -4.53 15.26 8.74
C GLN A 169 -4.44 13.99 9.61
N PRO A 170 -4.84 14.01 10.89
CA PRO A 170 -4.92 12.80 11.70
C PRO A 170 -5.91 11.80 11.10
N GLY A 171 -5.49 10.54 11.00
CA GLY A 171 -6.32 9.48 10.40
C GLY A 171 -6.66 9.69 8.91
N GLY A 172 -6.10 10.69 8.22
CA GLY A 172 -6.49 11.04 6.85
C GLY A 172 -7.65 12.02 6.75
N VAL A 173 -8.04 12.69 7.85
CA VAL A 173 -9.11 13.68 7.86
C VAL A 173 -8.53 15.07 8.13
N ASN A 174 -8.87 16.07 7.31
CA ASN A 174 -8.28 17.41 7.37
C ASN A 174 -8.84 18.25 8.52
N VAL A 175 -7.96 18.78 9.38
CA VAL A 175 -8.37 19.59 10.54
C VAL A 175 -8.90 20.96 10.14
N THR A 176 -8.51 21.45 8.96
CA THR A 176 -9.03 22.70 8.39
C THR A 176 -10.51 22.54 8.06
N PRO A 177 -11.35 23.54 8.39
CA PRO A 177 -12.75 23.57 7.97
C PRO A 177 -12.90 23.33 6.46
N SER A 178 -14.11 23.04 6.00
CA SER A 178 -14.39 22.96 4.57
C SER A 178 -15.80 23.43 4.31
N LEU A 179 -15.92 24.36 3.37
CA LEU A 179 -17.20 24.85 2.91
C LEU A 179 -17.57 24.24 1.56
N SER A 180 -18.73 23.58 1.50
CA SER A 180 -19.29 23.01 0.28
C SER A 180 -20.37 23.91 -0.31
N PHE A 181 -20.41 23.99 -1.64
CA PHE A 181 -21.48 24.61 -2.43
C PHE A 181 -22.38 23.58 -3.14
N SER A 182 -22.34 22.31 -2.70
CA SER A 182 -23.04 21.20 -3.35
C SER A 182 -24.55 21.41 -3.42
N ARG A 183 -25.08 21.51 -4.64
CA ARG A 183 -26.54 21.58 -4.89
C ARG A 183 -27.29 20.34 -4.41
N THR A 184 -26.62 19.20 -4.27
CA THR A 184 -27.25 17.96 -3.76
C THR A 184 -27.55 18.07 -2.26
N ILE A 185 -26.69 18.77 -1.51
CA ILE A 185 -26.89 19.02 -0.08
C ILE A 185 -27.90 20.15 0.11
N ARG A 186 -27.71 21.25 -0.62
CA ARG A 186 -28.57 22.42 -0.56
C ARG A 186 -28.80 22.98 -1.97
N PRO A 187 -29.95 22.70 -2.60
CA PRO A 187 -30.26 23.25 -3.92
C PRO A 187 -30.52 24.76 -3.81
N PRO A 188 -30.09 25.56 -4.80
CA PRO A 188 -30.44 26.98 -4.86
C PRO A 188 -31.95 27.15 -5.06
N VAL A 189 -32.55 28.12 -4.36
CA VAL A 189 -33.99 28.43 -4.45
C VAL A 189 -34.22 29.75 -5.17
N GLY A 190 -35.34 29.89 -5.87
CA GLY A 190 -35.71 31.12 -6.59
C GLY A 190 -35.11 31.25 -7.99
N PHE A 191 -34.61 30.14 -8.57
CA PHE A 191 -34.04 30.12 -9.92
C PHE A 191 -34.85 29.22 -10.84
N ASN A 192 -35.22 29.75 -12.01
CA ASN A 192 -35.81 28.95 -13.07
C ASN A 192 -34.67 28.29 -13.87
N THR A 193 -34.68 26.96 -13.92
CA THR A 193 -33.77 26.20 -14.78
C THR A 193 -34.52 25.68 -16.02
N PRO A 194 -33.83 25.42 -17.14
CA PRO A 194 -34.47 24.80 -18.29
C PRO A 194 -35.14 23.47 -17.89
N PRO A 195 -36.26 23.10 -18.53
CA PRO A 195 -36.89 21.81 -18.28
C PRO A 195 -35.93 20.65 -18.54
N LEU A 196 -35.96 19.64 -17.68
CA LEU A 196 -35.17 18.42 -17.88
C LEU A 196 -35.57 17.73 -19.19
N ALA A 197 -34.56 17.25 -19.92
CA ALA A 197 -34.74 16.37 -21.08
C ALA A 197 -35.49 15.10 -20.67
N ALA A 198 -36.45 14.68 -21.50
CA ALA A 198 -37.19 13.43 -21.34
C ALA A 198 -37.27 12.71 -22.69
N SER A 199 -37.61 11.41 -22.68
CA SER A 199 -37.86 10.64 -23.90
C SER A 199 -39.04 11.26 -24.68
N GLY A 200 -38.74 12.15 -25.62
CA GLY A 200 -39.73 12.89 -26.41
C GLY A 200 -39.81 14.41 -26.14
N ARG A 201 -39.05 14.96 -25.19
CA ARG A 201 -38.99 16.42 -24.95
C ARG A 201 -37.54 16.93 -24.89
N PRO A 202 -37.12 17.83 -25.80
CA PRO A 202 -35.84 18.52 -25.69
C PRO A 202 -35.74 19.27 -24.36
N GLY A 203 -34.58 19.24 -23.73
CA GLY A 203 -34.36 19.88 -22.45
C GLY A 203 -32.91 19.77 -22.01
N ILE A 204 -32.61 20.32 -20.85
CA ILE A 204 -31.27 20.17 -20.24
C ILE A 204 -31.12 18.76 -19.68
N VAL A 205 -29.99 18.11 -19.95
CA VAL A 205 -29.72 16.77 -19.38
C VAL A 205 -29.50 16.91 -17.87
N ALA A 206 -29.94 15.93 -17.08
CA ALA A 206 -29.87 15.99 -15.61
C ALA A 206 -28.46 16.30 -15.08
N ALA A 207 -27.41 15.75 -15.69
CA ALA A 207 -26.03 16.04 -15.30
C ALA A 207 -25.65 17.52 -15.48
N ASP A 208 -26.05 18.13 -16.59
CA ASP A 208 -25.77 19.54 -16.86
C ASP A 208 -26.64 20.47 -16.01
N ASN A 209 -27.88 20.08 -15.73
CA ASN A 209 -28.72 20.81 -14.78
C ASN A 209 -28.10 20.79 -13.37
N ASN A 210 -27.53 19.66 -12.96
CA ASN A 210 -26.83 19.55 -11.68
C ASN A 210 -25.60 20.46 -11.64
N ARG A 211 -24.83 20.54 -12.73
CA ARG A 211 -23.70 21.46 -12.86
C ARG A 211 -24.15 22.92 -12.80
N LEU A 212 -25.24 23.27 -13.50
CA LEU A 212 -25.85 24.60 -13.49
C LEU A 212 -26.27 25.02 -12.09
N LEU A 213 -27.01 24.18 -11.38
CA LEU A 213 -27.45 24.44 -10.00
C LEU A 213 -26.26 24.58 -9.04
N SER A 214 -25.24 23.74 -9.19
CA SER A 214 -23.98 23.91 -8.44
C SER A 214 -23.33 25.25 -8.77
N ALA A 215 -23.26 25.63 -10.05
CA ALA A 215 -22.64 26.89 -10.45
C ALA A 215 -23.39 28.10 -9.88
N ILE A 216 -24.72 28.04 -9.77
CA ILE A 216 -25.52 29.08 -9.10
C ILE A 216 -25.11 29.21 -7.63
N ASN A 217 -25.00 28.10 -6.89
CA ASN A 217 -24.53 28.14 -5.50
C ASN A 217 -23.13 28.74 -5.38
N GLU A 218 -22.22 28.36 -6.28
CA GLU A 218 -20.83 28.82 -6.28
C GLU A 218 -20.72 30.32 -6.59
N LEU A 219 -21.37 30.79 -7.68
CA LEU A 219 -21.31 32.18 -8.12
C LEU A 219 -21.98 33.15 -7.15
N LEU A 220 -23.09 32.73 -6.54
CA LEU A 220 -23.82 33.55 -5.58
C LEU A 220 -23.33 33.38 -4.15
N GLY A 221 -22.31 32.53 -3.94
CA GLY A 221 -21.76 32.23 -2.63
C GLY A 221 -22.83 31.71 -1.66
N ILE A 222 -23.66 30.75 -2.09
CA ILE A 222 -24.71 30.11 -1.28
C ILE A 222 -24.13 28.84 -0.61
N PRO A 223 -23.77 28.90 0.68
CA PRO A 223 -23.17 27.78 1.40
C PRO A 223 -24.17 26.62 1.51
N ALA A 224 -23.73 25.43 1.12
CA ALA A 224 -24.52 24.22 1.27
C ALA A 224 -24.22 23.49 2.58
N GLN A 225 -22.96 23.45 3.00
CA GLN A 225 -22.53 22.81 4.24
C GLN A 225 -21.20 23.39 4.68
N LEU A 226 -21.07 23.73 5.96
CA LEU A 226 -19.79 23.92 6.62
C LEU A 226 -19.46 22.65 7.42
N SER A 227 -18.25 22.15 7.26
CA SER A 227 -17.72 21.03 8.02
C SER A 227 -16.41 21.42 8.69
N GLN A 228 -16.20 21.00 9.93
CA GLN A 228 -14.96 21.23 10.65
C GLN A 228 -14.65 20.05 11.55
N ILE A 229 -13.36 19.75 11.69
CA ILE A 229 -12.87 18.77 12.66
C ILE A 229 -12.35 19.50 13.87
N PHE A 230 -12.76 19.03 15.03
CA PHE A 230 -12.25 19.47 16.31
C PHE A 230 -11.30 18.42 16.88
N LEU A 231 -10.12 18.87 17.29
CA LEU A 231 -9.13 18.03 17.97
C LEU A 231 -9.46 17.98 19.46
N GLY A 232 -9.84 16.82 19.96
CA GLY A 232 -10.18 16.63 21.36
C GLY A 232 -8.95 16.30 22.21
N ASP A 233 -8.81 17.00 23.32
CA ASP A 233 -7.98 16.60 24.44
C ASP A 233 -8.86 15.85 25.44
N ILE A 234 -8.85 14.52 25.36
CA ILE A 234 -9.68 13.66 26.21
C ILE A 234 -9.28 13.77 27.68
N LYS A 235 -8.01 14.08 28.00
CA LYS A 235 -7.53 14.17 29.37
C LYS A 235 -8.10 15.39 30.10
N ASN A 236 -8.14 16.53 29.42
CA ASN A 236 -8.75 17.76 29.95
C ASN A 236 -10.23 17.89 29.58
N ASP A 237 -10.74 16.98 28.75
CA ASP A 237 -12.11 16.92 28.24
C ASP A 237 -12.56 18.19 27.51
N THR A 238 -11.64 18.77 26.73
CA THR A 238 -11.84 20.02 25.97
C THR A 238 -11.37 19.87 24.53
N TYR A 239 -11.86 20.73 23.64
CA TYR A 239 -11.33 20.84 22.29
C TYR A 239 -10.22 21.87 22.21
N LEU A 240 -9.17 21.56 21.45
CA LEU A 240 -8.16 22.54 21.09
C LEU A 240 -8.77 23.58 20.15
N PRO A 241 -8.38 24.87 20.26
CA PRO A 241 -8.81 25.87 19.30
C PRO A 241 -8.31 25.50 17.91
N TYR A 242 -9.10 25.77 16.86
CA TYR A 242 -8.69 25.45 15.49
C TYR A 242 -7.37 26.15 15.12
N ARG A 243 -7.22 27.42 15.51
CA ARG A 243 -6.00 28.21 15.32
C ARG A 243 -5.68 29.08 16.52
N THR A 244 -4.41 29.39 16.70
CA THR A 244 -3.91 30.41 17.64
C THR A 244 -3.02 31.37 16.86
N GLY A 245 -3.46 32.62 16.71
CA GLY A 245 -2.84 33.55 15.77
C GLY A 245 -2.92 33.02 14.33
N ASN A 246 -1.77 32.97 13.65
CA ASN A 246 -1.65 32.48 12.27
C ASN A 246 -1.25 31.00 12.17
N SER A 247 -1.37 30.23 13.25
CA SER A 247 -1.02 28.80 13.27
C SER A 247 -2.22 27.92 13.59
N VAL A 248 -2.46 26.93 12.75
CA VAL A 248 -3.46 25.88 12.89
C VAL A 248 -2.98 24.88 13.93
N SER A 249 -3.89 24.46 14.81
CA SER A 249 -3.63 23.42 15.79
C SER A 249 -3.50 22.08 15.07
N LEU A 250 -2.35 21.43 15.27
CA LEU A 250 -2.03 20.14 14.68
C LEU A 250 -2.23 19.03 15.71
N TRP A 251 -2.76 17.89 15.26
CA TRP A 251 -2.77 16.69 16.08
C TRP A 251 -1.34 16.24 16.34
N ALA A 252 -0.99 15.96 17.59
CA ALA A 252 0.38 15.62 17.98
C ALA A 252 0.42 14.37 18.86
N GLN A 253 1.27 13.39 18.54
CA GLN A 253 1.52 12.20 19.37
C GLN A 253 2.99 11.77 19.38
N GLY A 254 3.41 11.08 20.44
CA GLY A 254 4.76 10.58 20.65
C GLY A 254 4.80 9.09 20.99
N GLN A 255 4.83 8.21 19.98
CA GLN A 255 4.91 6.76 20.20
C GLN A 255 6.29 6.33 20.67
N ARG A 256 6.34 5.34 21.58
CA ARG A 256 7.55 4.77 22.16
C ARG A 256 7.52 3.25 22.03
N LEU A 257 8.47 2.70 21.28
CA LEU A 257 8.61 1.24 21.12
C LEU A 257 9.99 0.82 21.61
N LYS A 258 10.05 -0.25 22.40
CA LYS A 258 11.30 -0.74 23.01
C LYS A 258 11.56 -2.16 22.53
N GLN A 259 12.78 -2.41 22.07
CA GLN A 259 13.24 -3.74 21.67
C GLN A 259 14.51 -4.12 22.41
N TYR A 260 14.51 -5.28 23.03
CA TYR A 260 15.66 -5.87 23.69
C TYR A 260 16.00 -7.19 23.01
N ASN A 261 17.11 -7.24 22.28
CA ASN A 261 17.50 -8.44 21.56
C ASN A 261 18.80 -9.00 22.14
N PHE A 262 18.82 -10.28 22.42
CA PHE A 262 19.99 -11.04 22.87
C PHE A 262 20.26 -12.15 21.87
N TYR A 263 21.52 -12.52 21.67
CA TYR A 263 21.85 -13.65 20.82
C TYR A 263 23.05 -14.42 21.32
N PHE A 264 23.06 -15.70 20.98
CA PHE A 264 24.20 -16.60 21.11
C PHE A 264 24.27 -17.48 19.86
N GLN A 265 25.46 -17.74 19.36
CA GLN A 265 25.73 -18.60 18.22
C GLN A 265 27.09 -19.27 18.40
N ASP A 266 27.20 -20.51 17.97
CA ASP A 266 28.45 -21.23 17.79
C ASP A 266 28.61 -21.67 16.33
N GLU A 267 29.79 -21.43 15.77
CA GLU A 267 30.24 -22.06 14.53
C GLU A 267 31.29 -23.10 14.87
N TRP A 268 30.87 -24.36 14.78
CA TRP A 268 31.67 -25.52 15.14
C TRP A 268 32.18 -26.24 13.90
N LYS A 269 33.50 -26.23 13.70
CA LYS A 269 34.20 -27.05 12.70
C LYS A 269 34.35 -28.48 13.21
N LEU A 270 33.26 -29.24 13.15
CA LEU A 270 33.21 -30.64 13.59
C LEU A 270 34.24 -31.52 12.85
N ARG A 271 34.44 -31.28 11.55
CA ARG A 271 35.51 -31.88 10.73
C ARG A 271 36.05 -30.86 9.73
N ARG A 272 37.16 -31.17 9.05
CA ARG A 272 37.74 -30.29 7.99
C ARG A 272 36.75 -29.96 6.87
N ASN A 273 35.76 -30.83 6.64
CA ASN A 273 34.75 -30.69 5.61
C ASN A 273 33.31 -30.58 6.15
N LEU A 274 33.11 -30.43 7.46
CA LEU A 274 31.79 -30.33 8.07
C LEU A 274 31.79 -29.26 9.16
N THR A 275 31.00 -28.22 8.93
CA THR A 275 30.76 -27.13 9.87
C THR A 275 29.30 -27.11 10.28
N LEU A 276 29.05 -27.09 11.58
CA LEU A 276 27.74 -26.86 12.17
C LEU A 276 27.67 -25.43 12.67
N ASN A 277 26.54 -24.77 12.46
CA ASN A 277 26.24 -23.45 12.97
C ASN A 277 24.94 -23.53 13.74
N TYR A 278 24.95 -23.27 15.04
CA TYR A 278 23.72 -23.27 15.82
C TYR A 278 23.71 -22.12 16.80
N GLY A 279 22.52 -21.63 17.08
CA GLY A 279 22.35 -20.49 17.96
C GLY A 279 20.90 -20.18 18.20
N ALA A 280 20.68 -19.19 19.04
CA ALA A 280 19.36 -18.69 19.35
C ALA A 280 19.40 -17.18 19.53
N ARG A 281 18.29 -16.56 19.17
CA ARG A 281 18.05 -15.15 19.42
C ARG A 281 16.82 -15.00 20.30
N TRP A 282 16.94 -14.23 21.36
CA TRP A 282 15.83 -13.85 22.23
C TRP A 282 15.49 -12.40 21.94
N GLU A 283 14.36 -12.16 21.30
CA GLU A 283 13.90 -10.82 20.91
C GLU A 283 12.70 -10.46 21.76
N ILE A 284 12.81 -9.41 22.57
CA ILE A 284 11.73 -8.90 23.42
C ILE A 284 11.28 -7.57 22.82
N ASN A 285 10.13 -7.59 22.17
CA ASN A 285 9.47 -6.44 21.59
C ASN A 285 8.30 -6.05 22.50
N MET A 286 8.46 -4.94 23.24
CA MET A 286 7.43 -4.46 24.15
C MET A 286 6.30 -3.81 23.37
N PRO A 287 5.04 -3.88 23.85
CA PRO A 287 3.95 -3.14 23.26
C PRO A 287 4.25 -1.64 23.27
N PRO A 288 3.86 -0.89 22.23
CA PRO A 288 4.09 0.55 22.15
C PRO A 288 3.32 1.30 23.24
N THR A 289 3.95 2.34 23.78
CA THR A 289 3.32 3.32 24.68
C THR A 289 3.30 4.70 24.03
N GLU A 290 2.58 5.66 24.60
CA GLU A 290 2.53 7.06 24.15
C GLU A 290 3.12 7.99 25.21
N ALA A 291 3.94 8.96 24.80
CA ALA A 291 4.70 9.81 25.70
C ALA A 291 3.86 10.80 26.52
N GLY A 292 2.69 11.18 26.02
CA GLY A 292 1.72 12.05 26.69
C GLY A 292 0.59 11.30 27.39
N ASP A 293 0.69 9.96 27.51
CA ASP A 293 -0.29 9.12 28.18
C ASP A 293 -1.70 9.14 27.54
N ARG A 294 -1.75 9.14 26.19
CA ARG A 294 -3.00 9.25 25.40
C ARG A 294 -3.37 7.98 24.65
N VAL A 295 -3.11 6.82 25.24
CA VAL A 295 -3.52 5.54 24.66
C VAL A 295 -4.92 5.17 25.14
N TYR A 296 -5.82 4.95 24.19
CA TYR A 296 -7.17 4.47 24.45
C TYR A 296 -7.45 3.26 23.58
N VAL A 297 -7.90 2.17 24.20
CA VAL A 297 -8.13 0.88 23.57
C VAL A 297 -9.58 0.44 23.75
N PRO A 298 -10.14 -0.35 22.82
CA PRO A 298 -11.50 -0.86 22.96
C PRO A 298 -11.61 -1.82 24.15
N GLU A 299 -12.75 -1.75 24.82
CA GLU A 299 -13.20 -2.65 25.88
C GLU A 299 -14.63 -3.13 25.59
N GLY A 300 -14.97 -4.32 26.09
CA GLY A 300 -16.26 -4.95 25.91
C GLY A 300 -16.30 -5.97 24.77
N ASP A 301 -17.49 -6.48 24.48
CA ASP A 301 -17.72 -7.32 23.31
C ASP A 301 -17.63 -6.48 22.04
N LEU A 302 -16.71 -6.82 21.15
CA LEU A 302 -16.51 -6.13 19.87
C LEU A 302 -17.73 -6.24 18.92
N ARG A 303 -18.69 -7.12 19.23
CA ARG A 303 -20.00 -7.23 18.55
C ARG A 303 -21.14 -6.56 19.31
N GLY A 304 -20.90 -6.07 20.52
CA GLY A 304 -21.86 -5.33 21.33
C GLY A 304 -21.51 -3.84 21.37
N THR A 305 -21.94 -3.14 22.43
CA THR A 305 -21.46 -1.79 22.72
C THR A 305 -19.96 -1.84 23.05
N ILE A 306 -19.17 -1.11 22.26
CA ILE A 306 -17.75 -0.89 22.49
C ILE A 306 -17.57 0.46 23.17
N SER A 307 -16.79 0.44 24.25
CA SER A 307 -16.29 1.63 24.93
C SER A 307 -14.77 1.67 24.80
N PHE A 308 -14.19 2.86 24.77
CA PHE A 308 -12.75 3.05 24.77
C PHE A 308 -12.28 3.47 26.15
N LYS A 309 -11.35 2.71 26.73
CA LYS A 309 -10.74 3.02 28.02
C LYS A 309 -9.29 3.45 27.83
N HIS A 310 -8.82 4.26 28.77
CA HIS A 310 -7.40 4.57 28.90
C HIS A 310 -6.59 3.29 29.20
N ALA A 311 -5.40 3.20 28.64
CA ALA A 311 -4.45 2.11 28.87
C ALA A 311 -3.01 2.63 28.76
N GLU A 312 -2.04 1.87 29.27
CA GLU A 312 -0.62 2.24 29.11
C GLU A 312 -0.06 1.88 27.73
N THR A 313 -0.61 0.84 27.10
CA THR A 313 -0.11 0.23 25.86
C THR A 313 -1.23 -0.03 24.85
N TRP A 314 -0.90 -0.03 23.56
CA TRP A 314 -1.89 -0.21 22.48
C TRP A 314 -2.46 -1.64 22.36
N TYR A 315 -1.74 -2.64 22.90
CA TYR A 315 -2.14 -4.05 23.02
C TYR A 315 -1.33 -4.71 24.14
N GLN A 316 -1.76 -5.87 24.63
CA GLN A 316 -1.28 -6.41 25.91
C GLN A 316 -0.08 -7.34 25.79
N ARG A 317 0.03 -8.10 24.70
CA ARG A 317 1.02 -9.18 24.59
C ARG A 317 2.37 -8.69 24.05
N ASN A 318 3.43 -9.35 24.51
CA ASN A 318 4.77 -9.28 23.93
C ASN A 318 5.27 -10.69 23.57
N ASN A 319 6.48 -10.77 23.02
CA ASN A 319 7.17 -12.03 22.70
C ASN A 319 8.32 -12.36 23.66
N ALA A 320 8.26 -11.89 24.92
CA ALA A 320 9.31 -12.16 25.91
C ALA A 320 9.50 -13.66 26.22
N ASN A 321 8.49 -14.48 25.96
CA ASN A 321 8.54 -15.94 26.14
C ASN A 321 8.88 -16.70 24.84
N ALA A 322 9.30 -16.02 23.77
CA ALA A 322 9.59 -16.63 22.48
C ALA A 322 11.10 -16.57 22.16
N ILE A 323 11.65 -17.69 21.70
CA ILE A 323 13.05 -17.80 21.27
C ILE A 323 13.07 -18.12 19.77
N ALA A 324 13.99 -17.51 19.04
CA ALA A 324 14.24 -17.73 17.63
C ALA A 324 15.51 -18.57 17.43
N PRO A 325 15.41 -19.93 17.41
CA PRO A 325 16.55 -20.79 17.13
C PRO A 325 16.99 -20.65 15.67
N ARG A 326 18.27 -20.92 15.44
CA ARG A 326 18.91 -20.98 14.13
C ARG A 326 19.84 -22.17 14.08
N LEU A 327 19.75 -22.93 13.00
CA LEU A 327 20.58 -24.10 12.73
C LEU A 327 21.06 -24.03 11.27
N GLY A 328 22.31 -24.35 11.04
CA GLY A 328 22.96 -24.38 9.74
C GLY A 328 23.98 -25.50 9.68
N ILE A 329 24.09 -26.13 8.52
CA ILE A 329 25.06 -27.18 8.24
C ILE A 329 25.73 -26.82 6.92
N THR A 330 27.06 -26.83 6.91
CA THR A 330 27.86 -26.74 5.68
C THR A 330 28.73 -27.98 5.59
N TYR A 331 28.59 -28.72 4.50
CA TYR A 331 29.27 -29.98 4.27
C TYR A 331 29.92 -30.00 2.89
N SER A 332 31.19 -30.38 2.83
CA SER A 332 31.97 -30.53 1.60
C SER A 332 32.32 -32.01 1.39
N PRO A 333 31.40 -32.83 0.86
CA PRO A 333 31.64 -34.26 0.65
C PRO A 333 32.81 -34.52 -0.30
N TRP A 334 32.98 -33.65 -1.30
CA TRP A 334 34.02 -33.71 -2.32
C TRP A 334 34.68 -32.34 -2.48
N GLN A 335 35.91 -32.28 -3.00
CA GLN A 335 36.70 -31.03 -3.07
C GLN A 335 35.99 -29.87 -3.80
N LYS A 336 35.12 -30.17 -4.76
CA LYS A 336 34.42 -29.20 -5.63
C LYS A 336 32.93 -29.06 -5.34
N THR A 337 32.43 -29.73 -4.30
CA THR A 337 31.00 -29.78 -3.99
C THR A 337 30.76 -29.28 -2.58
N VAL A 338 29.86 -28.31 -2.41
CA VAL A 338 29.46 -27.82 -1.09
C VAL A 338 27.95 -27.89 -0.95
N ILE A 339 27.50 -28.56 0.10
CA ILE A 339 26.11 -28.66 0.50
C ILE A 339 25.90 -27.72 1.69
N ARG A 340 24.83 -26.91 1.63
CA ARG A 340 24.43 -26.02 2.71
C ARG A 340 22.96 -26.23 3.01
N SER A 341 22.63 -26.39 4.29
CA SER A 341 21.24 -26.47 4.75
C SER A 341 21.08 -25.60 5.97
N GLY A 342 19.90 -25.02 6.17
CA GLY A 342 19.64 -24.26 7.37
C GLY A 342 18.16 -24.09 7.67
N TYR A 343 17.86 -23.82 8.93
CA TYR A 343 16.55 -23.49 9.46
C TYR A 343 16.67 -22.34 10.45
N GLY A 344 15.68 -21.45 10.48
CA GLY A 344 15.61 -20.43 11.51
C GLY A 344 14.22 -19.82 11.65
N ILE A 345 14.02 -19.16 12.78
CA ILE A 345 12.83 -18.36 13.06
C ILE A 345 13.22 -16.87 13.09
N ALA A 346 12.33 -16.01 12.63
CA ALA A 346 12.41 -14.56 12.77
C ALA A 346 11.06 -13.99 13.24
N PHE A 347 11.10 -12.94 14.05
CA PHE A 347 9.93 -12.18 14.47
C PHE A 347 9.90 -10.83 13.76
N ASP A 348 8.72 -10.38 13.37
CA ASP A 348 8.53 -9.07 12.75
C ASP A 348 7.92 -8.10 13.77
N PRO A 349 8.59 -7.01 14.15
CA PRO A 349 8.01 -6.00 15.02
C PRO A 349 7.03 -5.10 14.27
N ILE A 350 6.11 -4.48 15.00
CA ILE A 350 5.11 -3.56 14.41
C ILE A 350 5.74 -2.20 14.12
N ALA A 351 5.43 -1.64 12.94
CA ALA A 351 5.93 -0.34 12.54
C ALA A 351 5.25 0.79 13.34
N SER A 352 6.03 1.78 13.80
CA SER A 352 5.49 2.91 14.56
C SER A 352 4.49 3.77 13.76
N PHE A 353 4.53 3.73 12.43
CA PHE A 353 3.56 4.41 11.57
C PHE A 353 2.15 3.77 11.61
N GLN A 354 2.06 2.46 11.84
CA GLN A 354 0.77 1.80 12.05
C GLN A 354 0.14 2.27 13.36
N ILE A 355 0.96 2.41 14.40
CA ILE A 355 0.51 2.90 15.70
C ILE A 355 -0.03 4.32 15.58
N THR A 356 0.67 5.23 14.88
CA THR A 356 0.16 6.61 14.72
C THR A 356 -1.11 6.68 13.87
N ALA A 357 -1.30 5.76 12.92
CA ALA A 357 -2.54 5.65 12.15
C ALA A 357 -3.73 5.22 13.02
N VAL A 358 -3.56 4.20 13.86
CA VAL A 358 -4.56 3.76 14.85
C VAL A 358 -4.87 4.87 15.84
N ALA A 359 -3.83 5.54 16.35
CA ALA A 359 -3.96 6.63 17.30
C ALA A 359 -4.76 7.82 16.76
N GLY A 360 -4.73 8.09 15.46
CA GLY A 360 -5.53 9.13 14.82
C GLY A 360 -7.01 8.78 14.64
N ARG A 361 -7.44 7.57 15.02
CA ARG A 361 -8.80 7.03 14.82
C ARG A 361 -9.50 6.58 16.11
N VAL A 362 -8.91 6.91 17.26
CA VAL A 362 -9.56 6.80 18.57
C VAL A 362 -10.74 7.78 18.63
N PRO A 363 -11.95 7.34 19.00
CA PRO A 363 -13.09 8.23 19.19
C PRO A 363 -12.80 9.35 20.20
N GLY A 364 -13.29 10.56 19.94
CA GLY A 364 -13.04 11.73 20.79
C GLY A 364 -11.76 12.49 20.48
N ILE A 365 -10.72 11.85 19.91
CA ILE A 365 -9.50 12.56 19.46
C ILE A 365 -9.80 13.48 18.27
N THR A 366 -10.64 13.02 17.36
CA THR A 366 -11.17 13.83 16.26
C THR A 366 -12.69 13.77 16.31
N THR A 367 -13.34 14.94 16.30
CA THR A 367 -14.80 15.05 16.20
C THR A 367 -15.12 15.79 14.92
N ASN A 368 -15.82 15.12 13.99
CA ASN A 368 -16.25 15.75 12.74
C ASN A 368 -17.63 16.36 12.93
N CYS A 369 -17.70 17.69 12.82
CA CYS A 369 -18.94 18.42 12.80
C CYS A 369 -19.30 18.82 11.37
N GLN A 370 -20.57 18.63 11.02
CA GLN A 370 -21.15 19.09 9.77
C GLN A 370 -22.44 19.85 10.06
N SER A 371 -22.61 20.98 9.40
CA SER A 371 -23.77 21.85 9.56
C SER A 371 -24.27 22.32 8.20
N VAL A 372 -25.52 21.99 7.90
CA VAL A 372 -26.26 22.52 6.75
C VAL A 372 -27.00 23.77 7.22
N PRO A 373 -26.76 24.96 6.63
CA PRO A 373 -27.38 26.20 7.09
C PRO A 373 -28.91 26.07 7.18
N GLY A 374 -29.47 26.42 8.34
CA GLY A 374 -30.92 26.43 8.59
C GLY A 374 -31.61 25.06 8.63
N ARG A 375 -30.88 23.93 8.67
CA ARG A 375 -31.47 22.58 8.64
C ARG A 375 -30.91 21.65 9.72
N THR A 376 -29.84 20.93 9.39
CA THR A 376 -29.37 19.76 10.11
C THR A 376 -27.94 19.95 10.54
N THR A 377 -27.66 19.63 11.80
CA THR A 377 -26.32 19.57 12.38
C THR A 377 -25.99 18.15 12.80
N THR A 378 -24.70 17.81 12.78
CA THR A 378 -24.22 16.65 13.52
C THR A 378 -24.61 16.80 14.99
N PRO A 379 -25.16 15.76 15.65
CA PRO A 379 -25.53 15.83 17.06
C PRO A 379 -24.35 16.29 17.94
N GLY A 380 -24.60 17.27 18.82
CA GLY A 380 -23.57 17.86 19.68
C GLY A 380 -22.78 19.01 19.03
N CYS A 381 -23.01 19.34 17.76
CA CYS A 381 -22.39 20.47 17.07
C CYS A 381 -23.38 21.65 16.93
N VAL A 382 -22.83 22.86 16.81
CA VAL A 382 -23.60 24.11 16.73
C VAL A 382 -24.08 24.40 15.28
N PRO A 383 -25.32 24.89 15.07
CA PRO A 383 -25.80 25.29 13.76
C PRO A 383 -25.06 26.51 13.21
N VAL A 384 -24.89 26.55 11.88
CA VAL A 384 -24.33 27.71 11.17
C VAL A 384 -25.47 28.59 10.66
N PRO A 385 -25.28 29.92 10.60
CA PRO A 385 -26.33 30.84 10.16
C PRO A 385 -26.66 30.62 8.68
N ASP A 386 -27.93 30.81 8.33
CA ASP A 386 -28.34 30.81 6.94
C ASP A 386 -28.02 32.15 6.27
N LYS A 387 -26.78 32.29 5.81
CA LYS A 387 -26.23 33.48 5.16
C LYS A 387 -25.45 33.12 3.90
N ARG A 388 -25.39 34.02 2.94
CA ARG A 388 -24.43 33.97 1.83
C ARG A 388 -23.03 34.37 2.31
N ILE A 389 -22.00 34.01 1.54
CA ILE A 389 -20.61 34.41 1.83
C ILE A 389 -20.49 35.93 1.96
N ALA A 390 -21.10 36.68 1.04
CA ALA A 390 -21.08 38.14 1.05
C ALA A 390 -21.81 38.78 2.25
N GLU A 391 -22.67 38.02 2.95
CA GLU A 391 -23.42 38.47 4.12
C GLU A 391 -22.68 38.17 5.44
N GLY A 392 -21.42 37.74 5.35
CA GLY A 392 -20.59 37.39 6.50
C GLY A 392 -20.84 35.98 7.03
N PHE A 393 -20.95 34.99 6.13
CA PHE A 393 -21.00 33.59 6.51
C PHE A 393 -19.68 33.18 7.23
N PRO A 394 -19.75 32.43 8.35
CA PRO A 394 -18.55 32.04 9.09
C PRO A 394 -17.71 31.00 8.34
N PHE A 395 -16.38 31.08 8.46
CA PHE A 395 -15.45 30.11 7.89
C PHE A 395 -15.01 29.02 8.88
N GLU A 396 -15.42 29.17 10.14
CA GLU A 396 -15.16 28.25 11.24
C GLU A 396 -16.48 27.95 11.95
N MET A 397 -16.65 26.72 12.42
CA MET A 397 -17.72 26.32 13.30
C MET A 397 -17.38 26.67 14.74
N GLU A 398 -18.40 26.99 15.53
CA GLU A 398 -18.26 27.09 16.97
C GLU A 398 -17.90 25.74 17.58
N VAL A 399 -17.20 25.78 18.72
CA VAL A 399 -16.77 24.58 19.43
C VAL A 399 -17.99 23.71 19.80
N PRO A 400 -17.94 22.39 19.58
CA PRO A 400 -19.07 21.51 19.88
C PRO A 400 -19.43 21.54 21.37
N SER A 401 -20.72 21.40 21.67
CA SER A 401 -21.19 21.31 23.06
C SER A 401 -20.97 19.91 23.65
N ALA A 402 -20.91 18.88 22.81
CA ALA A 402 -20.56 17.53 23.23
C ALA A 402 -19.07 17.46 23.58
N LYS A 403 -18.73 16.93 24.75
CA LYS A 403 -17.34 16.85 25.19
C LYS A 403 -16.58 15.70 24.50
N PRO A 404 -15.25 15.80 24.29
CA PRO A 404 -14.46 14.73 23.67
C PRO A 404 -14.65 13.35 24.31
N SER A 405 -14.69 13.27 25.65
CA SER A 405 -14.84 11.99 26.37
C SER A 405 -16.17 11.30 26.11
N SER A 406 -17.23 12.04 25.78
CA SER A 406 -18.55 11.46 25.46
C SER A 406 -18.52 10.56 24.22
N PHE A 407 -17.54 10.77 23.33
CA PHE A 407 -17.35 9.96 22.13
C PHE A 407 -16.56 8.67 22.41
N LEU A 408 -16.02 8.44 23.61
CA LEU A 408 -15.36 7.17 23.94
C LEU A 408 -16.36 6.00 23.96
N THR A 409 -17.65 6.28 24.11
CA THR A 409 -18.73 5.29 23.91
C THR A 409 -19.77 5.89 22.97
N PRO A 410 -19.54 5.87 21.65
CA PRO A 410 -20.48 6.45 20.69
C PRO A 410 -21.85 5.77 20.80
N PRO A 411 -22.97 6.47 20.57
CA PRO A 411 -24.27 5.81 20.55
C PRO A 411 -24.41 4.93 19.30
N VAL A 412 -25.38 4.02 19.31
CA VAL A 412 -25.79 3.31 18.09
C VAL A 412 -26.44 4.29 17.11
N GLN A 413 -26.09 4.20 15.83
CA GLN A 413 -26.57 5.12 14.79
C GLN A 413 -26.69 4.41 13.45
N LEU A 414 -27.46 4.98 12.53
CA LEU A 414 -27.57 4.47 11.16
C LEU A 414 -26.21 4.48 10.47
N LEU A 415 -25.99 3.55 9.54
CA LEU A 415 -24.73 3.42 8.80
C LEU A 415 -24.31 4.74 8.12
N ALA A 416 -25.26 5.56 7.69
CA ALA A 416 -25.01 6.83 7.02
C ALA A 416 -24.36 7.89 7.92
N THR A 417 -24.47 7.78 9.24
CA THR A 417 -23.96 8.76 10.21
C THR A 417 -22.95 8.19 11.21
N SER A 418 -22.81 6.86 11.29
CA SER A 418 -21.84 6.22 12.18
C SER A 418 -20.38 6.56 11.78
N PRO A 419 -19.49 6.85 12.74
CA PRO A 419 -18.06 7.05 12.47
C PRO A 419 -17.32 5.74 12.14
N SER A 420 -16.14 5.84 11.54
CA SER A 420 -15.22 4.70 11.38
C SER A 420 -14.12 4.73 12.44
N THR A 421 -13.64 3.54 12.85
CA THR A 421 -12.50 3.42 13.79
C THR A 421 -11.50 2.34 13.35
N ILE A 422 -10.32 2.36 13.96
CA ILE A 422 -9.24 1.38 13.74
C ILE A 422 -8.66 1.01 15.11
N PHE A 423 -8.46 -0.27 15.39
CA PHE A 423 -7.75 -0.72 16.58
C PHE A 423 -7.09 -2.09 16.40
N PHE A 424 -6.12 -2.37 17.27
CA PHE A 424 -5.46 -3.66 17.35
C PHE A 424 -6.28 -4.65 18.19
N ASP A 425 -6.18 -5.93 17.85
CA ASP A 425 -6.48 -7.01 18.78
C ASP A 425 -5.70 -6.79 20.08
N GLN A 426 -6.38 -6.78 21.23
CA GLN A 426 -5.72 -6.65 22.52
C GLN A 426 -4.79 -7.85 22.81
N ASN A 427 -5.04 -8.99 22.18
CA ASN A 427 -4.22 -10.21 22.24
C ASN A 427 -3.25 -10.38 21.07
N LEU A 428 -2.95 -9.30 20.34
CA LEU A 428 -2.09 -9.31 19.15
C LEU A 428 -0.74 -10.01 19.41
N LYS A 429 -0.39 -10.98 18.57
CA LYS A 429 0.90 -11.66 18.58
C LYS A 429 1.75 -11.17 17.41
N LEU A 430 3.06 -11.08 17.61
CA LEU A 430 3.95 -10.64 16.56
C LEU A 430 4.05 -11.69 15.43
N PRO A 431 4.09 -11.23 14.16
CA PRO A 431 4.36 -12.11 13.03
C PRO A 431 5.63 -12.93 13.21
N THR A 432 5.55 -14.20 12.84
CA THR A 432 6.62 -15.18 13.01
C THR A 432 6.87 -15.89 11.69
N VAL A 433 8.11 -15.82 11.20
CA VAL A 433 8.53 -16.44 9.95
C VAL A 433 9.47 -17.60 10.25
N HIS A 434 9.06 -18.79 9.83
CA HIS A 434 9.94 -19.95 9.74
C HIS A 434 10.56 -19.97 8.35
N GLN A 435 11.88 -20.16 8.27
CA GLN A 435 12.59 -20.26 7.00
C GLN A 435 13.53 -21.44 7.02
N TRP A 436 13.60 -22.15 5.90
CA TRP A 436 14.56 -23.23 5.70
C TRP A 436 15.07 -23.22 4.26
N ASN A 437 16.28 -23.72 4.09
CA ASN A 437 16.86 -23.91 2.77
C ASN A 437 17.74 -25.15 2.72
N PHE A 438 17.93 -25.62 1.49
CA PHE A 438 18.87 -26.66 1.13
C PHE A 438 19.51 -26.28 -0.20
N ASN A 439 20.83 -26.26 -0.28
CA ASN A 439 21.59 -25.80 -1.43
C ASN A 439 22.75 -26.75 -1.72
N ILE A 440 22.99 -27.02 -2.99
CA ILE A 440 24.15 -27.76 -3.49
C ILE A 440 24.87 -26.87 -4.49
N GLN A 441 26.14 -26.61 -4.25
CA GLN A 441 27.02 -25.86 -5.13
C GLN A 441 28.12 -26.78 -5.67
N GLN A 442 28.39 -26.68 -6.97
CA GLN A 442 29.38 -27.47 -7.67
C GLN A 442 30.27 -26.55 -8.52
N GLU A 443 31.59 -26.70 -8.39
CA GLU A 443 32.53 -26.21 -9.40
C GLU A 443 32.59 -27.20 -10.57
N LEU A 444 32.35 -26.69 -11.76
CA LEU A 444 32.39 -27.39 -13.04
C LEU A 444 33.62 -26.94 -13.84
N PRO A 445 34.01 -27.67 -14.90
CA PRO A 445 35.06 -27.23 -15.82
C PRO A 445 34.83 -25.81 -16.39
N TYR A 446 35.90 -25.21 -16.92
CA TYR A 446 35.88 -23.88 -17.55
C TYR A 446 35.54 -22.70 -16.62
N GLY A 447 35.80 -22.86 -15.32
CA GLY A 447 35.56 -21.80 -14.32
C GLY A 447 34.07 -21.52 -14.07
N ILE A 448 33.23 -22.54 -14.31
CA ILE A 448 31.79 -22.48 -14.10
C ILE A 448 31.48 -22.93 -12.67
N VAL A 449 30.62 -22.19 -11.98
CA VAL A 449 30.05 -22.56 -10.70
C VAL A 449 28.54 -22.66 -10.87
N ALA A 450 27.99 -23.85 -10.63
CA ALA A 450 26.57 -24.10 -10.61
C ALA A 450 26.08 -24.24 -9.16
N GLN A 451 24.90 -23.73 -8.87
CA GLN A 451 24.23 -23.96 -7.59
C GLN A 451 22.76 -24.24 -7.84
N VAL A 452 22.23 -25.29 -7.22
CA VAL A 452 20.80 -25.57 -7.14
C VAL A 452 20.37 -25.53 -5.68
N GLY A 453 19.17 -25.03 -5.42
CA GLY A 453 18.69 -24.91 -4.06
C GLY A 453 17.17 -24.90 -3.97
N TYR A 454 16.69 -25.26 -2.79
CA TYR A 454 15.31 -25.15 -2.38
C TYR A 454 15.22 -24.19 -1.20
N ILE A 455 14.25 -23.28 -1.25
CA ILE A 455 13.94 -22.35 -0.17
C ILE A 455 12.47 -22.53 0.19
N GLY A 456 12.21 -22.73 1.48
CA GLY A 456 10.87 -22.73 2.05
C GLY A 456 10.72 -21.65 3.11
N ARG A 457 9.57 -20.98 3.11
CA ARG A 457 9.18 -20.05 4.17
C ARG A 457 7.73 -20.30 4.56
N ARG A 458 7.46 -20.20 5.86
CA ARG A 458 6.11 -20.22 6.43
C ARG A 458 5.94 -18.99 7.32
N GLY A 459 5.09 -18.07 6.88
CA GLY A 459 4.62 -16.97 7.71
C GLY A 459 3.44 -17.45 8.56
N THR A 460 3.53 -17.22 9.86
CA THR A 460 2.43 -17.48 10.81
C THR A 460 2.22 -16.25 11.65
N ARG A 461 0.99 -16.07 12.14
CA ARG A 461 0.63 -14.89 12.95
C ARG A 461 0.87 -13.58 12.20
N LEU A 462 0.81 -13.63 10.88
CA LEU A 462 0.94 -12.45 10.05
C LEU A 462 -0.20 -11.50 10.40
N MET A 463 0.09 -10.22 10.36
CA MET A 463 -0.94 -9.22 10.61
C MET A 463 -1.96 -9.24 9.48
N ARG A 464 -3.24 -9.24 9.84
CA ARG A 464 -4.34 -9.00 8.90
C ARG A 464 -5.02 -7.69 9.25
N ALA A 465 -5.53 -6.99 8.25
CA ALA A 465 -6.39 -5.83 8.44
C ALA A 465 -7.70 -6.09 7.69
N TYR A 466 -8.83 -6.04 8.38
CA TYR A 466 -10.14 -6.29 7.78
C TYR A 466 -11.25 -5.50 8.50
N ASP A 467 -12.41 -5.35 7.86
CA ASP A 467 -13.57 -4.72 8.47
C ASP A 467 -14.27 -5.75 9.37
N LEU A 468 -14.04 -5.67 10.68
CA LEU A 468 -14.71 -6.52 11.67
C LEU A 468 -16.23 -6.30 11.68
N ASN A 469 -16.67 -5.16 11.14
CA ASN A 469 -18.07 -4.76 11.12
C ASN A 469 -18.78 -5.03 9.78
N GLN A 470 -18.26 -5.99 9.02
CA GLN A 470 -18.79 -6.38 7.71
C GLN A 470 -20.30 -6.69 7.78
N ILE A 471 -21.10 -5.92 7.04
CA ILE A 471 -22.55 -6.08 6.96
C ILE A 471 -22.86 -7.27 6.06
N ASN A 472 -23.49 -8.28 6.62
CA ASN A 472 -23.75 -9.53 5.93
C ASN A 472 -25.17 -9.60 5.35
N ALA A 473 -25.33 -10.12 4.14
CA ALA A 473 -26.64 -10.28 3.50
C ALA A 473 -27.40 -11.54 3.95
N ASP A 474 -26.74 -12.55 4.55
CA ASP A 474 -27.39 -13.83 4.90
C ASP A 474 -28.75 -13.67 5.62
N PRO A 475 -28.91 -12.77 6.61
CA PRO A 475 -30.19 -12.63 7.32
C PRO A 475 -31.35 -12.14 6.45
N ILE A 476 -31.05 -11.44 5.34
CA ILE A 476 -32.07 -10.92 4.42
C ILE A 476 -32.27 -11.79 3.18
N LEU A 477 -31.44 -12.82 2.96
CA LEU A 477 -31.54 -13.67 1.76
C LEU A 477 -32.92 -14.31 1.55
N PRO A 478 -33.62 -14.83 2.59
CA PRO A 478 -34.97 -15.36 2.38
C PRO A 478 -35.95 -14.32 1.83
N SER A 479 -35.83 -13.06 2.29
CA SER A 479 -36.62 -11.95 1.75
C SER A 479 -36.18 -11.56 0.34
N PHE A 480 -34.87 -11.55 0.09
CA PHE A 480 -34.32 -11.23 -1.23
C PHE A 480 -34.80 -12.22 -2.29
N PHE A 481 -34.77 -13.52 -2.00
CA PHE A 481 -35.29 -14.56 -2.90
C PHE A 481 -36.81 -14.45 -3.08
N ALA A 482 -37.58 -14.21 -2.00
CA ALA A 482 -39.02 -14.00 -2.13
C ALA A 482 -39.36 -12.81 -3.04
N MET A 483 -38.63 -11.69 -2.90
CA MET A 483 -38.78 -10.51 -3.77
C MET A 483 -38.42 -10.82 -5.24
N GLN A 484 -37.34 -11.58 -5.49
CA GLN A 484 -36.99 -12.00 -6.84
C GLN A 484 -38.05 -12.92 -7.46
N ASP A 485 -38.60 -13.85 -6.68
CA ASP A 485 -39.65 -14.75 -7.13
C ASP A 485 -40.95 -14.00 -7.44
N ASN A 486 -41.31 -13.02 -6.62
CA ASN A 486 -42.45 -12.14 -6.86
C ASN A 486 -42.30 -11.38 -8.19
N LEU A 487 -41.13 -10.80 -8.44
CA LEU A 487 -40.83 -10.13 -9.71
C LEU A 487 -40.93 -11.08 -10.91
N LYS A 488 -40.38 -12.30 -10.80
CA LYS A 488 -40.49 -13.32 -11.86
C LYS A 488 -41.93 -13.75 -12.14
N ALA A 489 -42.77 -13.74 -11.10
CA ALA A 489 -44.20 -14.05 -11.20
C ALA A 489 -45.06 -12.87 -11.70
N GLY A 490 -44.46 -11.72 -12.01
CA GLY A 490 -45.16 -10.52 -12.47
C GLY A 490 -45.79 -9.68 -11.36
N CYS A 491 -45.51 -9.99 -10.08
CA CYS A 491 -45.92 -9.20 -8.93
C CYS A 491 -44.93 -8.04 -8.66
N ARG A 492 -45.32 -7.14 -7.77
CA ARG A 492 -44.38 -6.20 -7.13
C ARG A 492 -43.47 -6.96 -6.14
N PRO A 493 -42.24 -6.46 -5.86
CA PRO A 493 -41.31 -7.12 -4.94
C PRO A 493 -41.92 -7.48 -3.58
N ASP A 494 -42.76 -6.63 -2.99
CA ASP A 494 -43.46 -6.88 -1.73
C ASP A 494 -44.51 -8.01 -1.76
N GLY A 495 -44.79 -8.61 -2.92
CA GLY A 495 -45.81 -9.64 -3.12
C GLY A 495 -47.20 -9.09 -3.44
N SER A 496 -47.33 -7.78 -3.62
CA SER A 496 -48.59 -7.14 -4.04
C SER A 496 -48.71 -7.02 -5.57
N GLY A 497 -49.91 -6.67 -6.06
CA GLY A 497 -50.11 -6.34 -7.47
C GLY A 497 -49.85 -7.49 -8.44
N CYS A 498 -50.05 -8.73 -7.99
CA CYS A 498 -49.85 -9.93 -8.81
C CYS A 498 -50.92 -10.07 -9.91
N PRO A 499 -50.59 -10.74 -11.03
CA PRO A 499 -51.57 -11.16 -12.03
C PRO A 499 -52.65 -12.07 -11.43
N ALA A 500 -53.83 -12.10 -12.05
CA ALA A 500 -54.95 -12.92 -11.57
C ALA A 500 -54.55 -14.41 -11.46
N GLY A 501 -54.84 -15.03 -10.30
CA GLY A 501 -54.53 -16.43 -10.03
C GLY A 501 -53.08 -16.70 -9.58
N VAL A 502 -52.21 -15.69 -9.53
CA VAL A 502 -50.82 -15.81 -9.07
C VAL A 502 -50.71 -15.29 -7.63
N PRO A 503 -50.44 -16.16 -6.63
CA PRO A 503 -50.25 -15.71 -5.25
C PRO A 503 -48.87 -15.08 -5.07
N GLY A 504 -48.81 -13.89 -4.47
CA GLY A 504 -47.56 -13.26 -4.06
C GLY A 504 -46.94 -13.96 -2.84
N LYS A 505 -45.62 -14.14 -2.85
CA LYS A 505 -44.89 -14.66 -1.70
C LYS A 505 -44.71 -13.57 -0.63
N PRO A 506 -44.91 -13.88 0.66
CA PRO A 506 -44.65 -12.93 1.74
C PRO A 506 -43.16 -12.61 1.83
N VAL A 507 -42.83 -11.35 2.11
CA VAL A 507 -41.46 -10.85 2.26
C VAL A 507 -41.17 -10.58 3.74
N PRO A 508 -40.38 -11.43 4.44
CA PRO A 508 -40.15 -11.32 5.88
C PRO A 508 -39.77 -9.92 6.38
N ILE A 509 -38.80 -9.25 5.75
CA ILE A 509 -38.36 -7.90 6.17
C ILE A 509 -39.46 -6.82 6.03
N VAL A 510 -40.48 -7.04 5.19
CA VAL A 510 -41.64 -6.14 5.07
C VAL A 510 -42.68 -6.52 6.13
N THR A 511 -42.98 -7.81 6.27
CA THR A 511 -43.98 -8.31 7.24
C THR A 511 -43.57 -8.02 8.69
N GLN A 512 -42.26 -7.98 8.98
CA GLN A 512 -41.70 -7.65 10.30
C GLN A 512 -41.61 -6.13 10.54
N GLY A 513 -41.98 -5.30 9.56
CA GLY A 513 -41.89 -3.84 9.66
C GLY A 513 -40.45 -3.30 9.69
N ILE A 514 -39.45 -4.09 9.31
CA ILE A 514 -38.05 -3.65 9.24
C ILE A 514 -37.90 -2.60 8.12
N VAL A 515 -38.50 -2.87 6.97
CA VAL A 515 -38.64 -1.93 5.85
C VAL A 515 -40.09 -1.87 5.40
N ASN A 516 -40.45 -0.86 4.61
CA ASN A 516 -41.81 -0.70 4.07
C ASN A 516 -41.90 -1.09 2.58
N ALA A 517 -43.13 -1.20 2.08
CA ALA A 517 -43.41 -1.50 0.67
C ALA A 517 -42.74 -0.50 -0.30
N ALA A 518 -42.68 0.79 0.06
CA ALA A 518 -42.04 1.82 -0.77
C ALA A 518 -40.53 1.56 -0.95
N PHE A 519 -39.85 1.10 0.09
CA PHE A 519 -38.45 0.71 0.02
C PHE A 519 -38.25 -0.42 -0.98
N VAL A 520 -38.95 -1.55 -0.81
CA VAL A 520 -38.74 -2.76 -1.63
C VAL A 520 -39.27 -2.63 -3.06
N ASN A 521 -40.30 -1.81 -3.29
CA ASN A 521 -40.86 -1.56 -4.62
C ASN A 521 -40.16 -0.42 -5.37
N SER A 522 -39.16 0.22 -4.78
CA SER A 522 -38.39 1.29 -5.44
C SER A 522 -37.63 0.78 -6.66
N SER A 523 -37.38 1.67 -7.63
CA SER A 523 -36.55 1.35 -8.81
C SER A 523 -35.14 0.89 -8.42
N THR A 524 -34.58 1.42 -7.33
CA THR A 524 -33.30 0.98 -6.77
C THR A 524 -33.35 -0.47 -6.31
N SER A 525 -34.36 -0.86 -5.52
CA SER A 525 -34.53 -2.25 -5.07
C SER A 525 -34.71 -3.21 -6.25
N ILE A 526 -35.50 -2.83 -7.26
CA ILE A 526 -35.68 -3.64 -8.46
C ILE A 526 -34.35 -3.83 -9.21
N GLY A 527 -33.54 -2.76 -9.32
CA GLY A 527 -32.18 -2.84 -9.87
C GLY A 527 -31.27 -3.77 -9.08
N GLU A 528 -31.30 -3.67 -7.74
CA GLU A 528 -30.54 -4.56 -6.84
C GLU A 528 -30.97 -6.03 -7.02
N LEU A 529 -32.28 -6.30 -7.10
CA LEU A 529 -32.84 -7.64 -7.30
C LEU A 529 -32.44 -8.24 -8.65
N ASN A 530 -32.47 -7.46 -9.73
CA ASN A 530 -32.06 -7.89 -11.06
C ASN A 530 -30.55 -8.19 -11.16
N GLN A 531 -29.73 -7.59 -10.29
CA GLN A 531 -28.29 -7.75 -10.28
C GLN A 531 -27.79 -8.71 -9.17
N ASN A 532 -28.68 -9.39 -8.45
CA ASN A 532 -28.31 -10.20 -7.27
C ASN A 532 -27.60 -9.42 -6.14
N ALA A 533 -27.79 -8.10 -6.05
CA ALA A 533 -27.07 -7.19 -5.18
C ALA A 533 -27.54 -7.20 -3.71
N ALA A 534 -27.68 -8.38 -3.10
CA ALA A 534 -28.19 -8.52 -1.72
C ALA A 534 -27.28 -7.83 -0.69
N GLY A 535 -25.96 -7.84 -0.89
CA GLY A 535 -25.02 -7.09 -0.04
C GLY A 535 -25.23 -5.57 -0.12
N THR A 536 -25.50 -5.03 -1.31
CA THR A 536 -25.88 -3.61 -1.48
C THR A 536 -27.17 -3.28 -0.75
N MET A 537 -28.20 -4.12 -0.91
CA MET A 537 -29.49 -3.93 -0.24
C MET A 537 -29.34 -3.97 1.29
N ALA A 538 -28.57 -4.92 1.83
CA ALA A 538 -28.28 -5.00 3.26
C ALA A 538 -27.65 -3.72 3.81
N GLY A 539 -26.69 -3.14 3.10
CA GLY A 539 -26.11 -1.84 3.46
C GLY A 539 -27.12 -0.69 3.44
N ARG A 540 -28.03 -0.67 2.46
CA ARG A 540 -29.10 0.34 2.36
C ARG A 540 -30.16 0.18 3.46
N ILE A 541 -30.44 -1.04 3.90
CA ILE A 541 -31.28 -1.28 5.09
C ILE A 541 -30.61 -0.66 6.32
N GLU A 542 -29.32 -0.91 6.56
CA GLU A 542 -28.58 -0.31 7.69
C GLU A 542 -28.42 1.23 7.60
N GLN A 543 -28.58 1.81 6.41
CA GLN A 543 -28.63 3.28 6.23
C GLN A 543 -29.99 3.88 6.61
N THR A 544 -31.05 3.07 6.67
CA THR A 544 -32.43 3.56 6.83
C THR A 544 -33.09 3.13 8.13
N THR A 545 -32.65 2.02 8.73
CA THR A 545 -33.18 1.49 9.99
C THR A 545 -32.10 0.79 10.81
N LEU A 546 -32.28 0.77 12.13
CA LEU A 546 -31.48 -0.04 13.07
C LEU A 546 -32.12 -1.38 13.41
N ALA A 547 -33.38 -1.59 13.01
CA ALA A 547 -34.17 -2.77 13.40
C ALA A 547 -33.60 -4.08 12.87
N ALA A 548 -32.90 -4.05 11.73
CA ALA A 548 -32.41 -5.24 11.04
C ALA A 548 -31.17 -5.89 11.68
N LYS A 549 -30.36 -5.11 12.42
CA LYS A 549 -29.12 -5.55 13.08
C LYS A 549 -28.19 -6.38 12.17
N LEU A 550 -28.04 -5.97 10.92
CA LEU A 550 -27.22 -6.67 9.91
C LEU A 550 -25.72 -6.39 10.09
N ARG A 551 -25.41 -5.26 10.72
CA ARG A 551 -24.07 -4.84 11.09
C ARG A 551 -23.75 -5.32 12.52
N PRO A 552 -22.64 -6.05 12.75
CA PRO A 552 -22.28 -6.57 14.07
C PRO A 552 -22.31 -5.52 15.18
N ASN A 553 -21.75 -4.34 14.96
CA ASN A 553 -21.75 -3.22 15.89
C ASN A 553 -22.36 -1.97 15.22
N GLN A 554 -23.49 -1.49 15.73
CA GLN A 554 -24.20 -0.34 15.14
C GLN A 554 -23.67 1.04 15.57
N GLN A 555 -22.61 1.12 16.39
CA GLN A 555 -21.97 2.40 16.75
C GLN A 555 -21.05 2.90 15.64
N PHE A 556 -20.40 1.99 14.88
CA PHE A 556 -19.38 2.33 13.88
C PHE A 556 -19.78 1.93 12.48
N ALA A 557 -19.51 2.76 11.46
CA ALA A 557 -19.77 2.38 10.06
C ALA A 557 -18.84 1.26 9.59
N THR A 558 -17.56 1.37 9.95
CA THR A 558 -16.54 0.34 9.72
C THR A 558 -15.61 0.25 10.93
N ILE A 559 -15.14 -0.96 11.20
CA ILE A 559 -14.14 -1.22 12.25
C ILE A 559 -12.96 -1.90 11.58
N THR A 560 -11.91 -1.15 11.24
CA THR A 560 -10.69 -1.76 10.71
C THR A 560 -9.94 -2.43 11.86
N TYR A 561 -10.03 -3.74 11.93
CA TYR A 561 -9.43 -4.55 12.98
C TYR A 561 -8.12 -5.15 12.51
N ILE A 562 -7.07 -4.98 13.32
CA ILE A 562 -5.74 -5.51 13.04
C ILE A 562 -5.44 -6.65 14.01
N ASP A 563 -5.39 -7.88 13.49
CA ASP A 563 -5.16 -9.09 14.26
C ASP A 563 -3.87 -9.82 13.84
N SER A 564 -3.63 -10.99 14.46
CA SER A 564 -2.48 -11.86 14.17
C SER A 564 -2.92 -13.23 13.62
N GLY A 565 -3.96 -13.25 12.79
CA GLY A 565 -4.55 -14.49 12.26
C GLY A 565 -4.01 -14.95 10.89
N GLY A 566 -3.16 -14.14 10.23
CA GLY A 566 -2.73 -14.38 8.85
C GLY A 566 -1.64 -15.44 8.70
N ASN A 567 -1.61 -16.07 7.52
CA ASN A 567 -0.67 -17.15 7.21
C ASN A 567 -0.20 -17.08 5.74
N SER A 568 1.06 -17.46 5.52
CA SER A 568 1.62 -17.59 4.18
C SER A 568 2.59 -18.75 4.03
N TYR A 569 2.72 -19.23 2.80
CA TYR A 569 3.62 -20.30 2.39
C TYR A 569 4.35 -19.88 1.13
N TYR A 570 5.67 -19.97 1.14
CA TYR A 570 6.50 -19.72 -0.03
C TYR A 570 7.46 -20.88 -0.23
N HIS A 571 7.50 -21.42 -1.44
CA HIS A 571 8.41 -22.47 -1.85
C HIS A 571 9.08 -22.08 -3.16
N SER A 572 10.39 -22.22 -3.24
CA SER A 572 11.14 -21.92 -4.46
C SER A 572 12.25 -22.92 -4.70
N PHE A 573 12.31 -23.42 -5.92
CA PHE A 573 13.51 -24.00 -6.51
C PHE A 573 14.31 -22.87 -7.17
N GLN A 574 15.60 -22.78 -6.87
CA GLN A 574 16.50 -21.77 -7.41
C GLN A 574 17.69 -22.45 -8.06
N SER A 575 18.09 -21.96 -9.23
CA SER A 575 19.29 -22.40 -9.94
C SER A 575 20.11 -21.18 -10.33
N THR A 576 21.41 -21.24 -10.11
CA THR A 576 22.35 -20.23 -10.58
C THR A 576 23.52 -20.86 -11.29
N LEU A 577 23.99 -20.19 -12.33
CA LEU A 577 25.16 -20.57 -13.09
C LEU A 577 26.04 -19.32 -13.24
N ARG A 578 27.31 -19.41 -12.86
CA ARG A 578 28.27 -18.32 -12.99
C ARG A 578 29.53 -18.80 -13.66
N LYS A 579 29.87 -18.22 -14.81
CA LYS A 579 31.16 -18.39 -15.48
C LYS A 579 31.98 -17.13 -15.26
N ARG A 580 33.17 -17.28 -14.66
CA ARG A 580 34.14 -16.18 -14.58
C ARG A 580 34.61 -15.80 -15.98
N PHE A 581 35.01 -14.54 -16.17
CA PHE A 581 35.53 -14.10 -17.47
C PHE A 581 36.75 -14.94 -17.87
N SER A 582 36.61 -15.68 -18.96
CA SER A 582 37.67 -16.48 -19.59
C SER A 582 37.30 -16.70 -21.05
N ASP A 583 38.31 -16.76 -21.92
CA ASP A 583 38.12 -16.92 -23.37
C ASP A 583 37.12 -15.92 -23.98
N GLY A 584 37.08 -14.69 -23.45
CA GLY A 584 36.19 -13.62 -23.94
C GLY A 584 34.76 -13.67 -23.41
N LEU A 585 34.37 -14.66 -22.60
CA LEU A 585 33.00 -14.79 -22.10
C LEU A 585 32.91 -14.72 -20.58
N GLN A 586 32.03 -13.88 -20.07
CA GLN A 586 31.49 -13.91 -18.71
C GLN A 586 29.97 -14.09 -18.77
N LEU A 587 29.43 -14.94 -17.90
CA LEU A 587 28.00 -15.26 -17.85
C LEU A 587 27.56 -15.40 -16.39
N ALA A 588 26.43 -14.80 -16.05
CA ALA A 588 25.69 -15.09 -14.84
C ALA A 588 24.22 -15.31 -15.17
N LEU A 589 23.68 -16.46 -14.79
CA LEU A 589 22.28 -16.83 -14.93
C LEU A 589 21.72 -17.13 -13.54
N ALA A 590 20.54 -16.59 -13.27
CA ALA A 590 19.76 -16.89 -12.06
C ALA A 590 18.32 -17.19 -12.46
N TYR A 591 17.83 -18.35 -12.06
CA TYR A 591 16.48 -18.81 -12.33
C TYR A 591 15.80 -19.23 -11.03
N ALA A 592 14.54 -18.83 -10.86
CA ALA A 592 13.69 -19.25 -9.77
C ALA A 592 12.36 -19.78 -10.31
N PHE A 593 12.01 -20.99 -9.88
CA PHE A 593 10.65 -21.53 -9.98
C PHE A 593 10.03 -21.47 -8.59
N ALA A 594 8.98 -20.68 -8.41
CA ALA A 594 8.42 -20.41 -7.08
C ALA A 594 6.89 -20.56 -7.04
N LYS A 595 6.38 -20.68 -5.81
CA LYS A 595 4.95 -20.56 -5.51
C LYS A 595 4.76 -19.92 -4.14
N SER A 596 3.94 -18.88 -4.09
CA SER A 596 3.48 -18.18 -2.89
C SER A 596 1.98 -18.36 -2.72
N ILE A 597 1.54 -18.70 -1.51
CA ILE A 597 0.13 -18.84 -1.12
C ILE A 597 -0.07 -18.08 0.18
N ASP A 598 -1.13 -17.27 0.28
CA ASP A 598 -1.53 -16.59 1.50
C ASP A 598 -3.06 -16.53 1.65
N ASP A 599 -3.52 -16.11 2.83
CA ASP A 599 -4.92 -15.81 3.13
C ASP A 599 -5.24 -14.30 3.05
N GLN A 600 -4.22 -13.45 2.85
CA GLN A 600 -4.37 -12.03 2.59
C GLN A 600 -3.05 -11.46 2.04
N SER A 601 -3.03 -10.89 0.82
CA SER A 601 -1.83 -10.26 0.24
C SER A 601 -1.76 -8.76 0.57
N VAL A 602 -1.76 -8.43 1.86
CA VAL A 602 -1.86 -7.06 2.36
C VAL A 602 -0.60 -6.64 3.09
N ASP A 603 -0.15 -5.41 2.81
CA ASP A 603 0.70 -4.66 3.73
C ASP A 603 -0.20 -3.94 4.77
N PRO A 604 -0.18 -4.36 6.05
CA PRO A 604 -1.02 -3.78 7.09
C PRO A 604 -0.64 -2.33 7.43
N VAL A 605 0.59 -1.89 7.09
CA VAL A 605 0.98 -0.48 7.16
C VAL A 605 0.20 0.32 6.12
N ALA A 606 0.17 -0.13 4.87
CA ALA A 606 -0.60 0.51 3.82
C ALA A 606 -2.12 0.52 4.13
N ALA A 607 -2.66 -0.57 4.70
CA ALA A 607 -4.08 -0.64 5.04
C ALA A 607 -4.51 0.32 6.17
N SER A 608 -3.61 0.62 7.12
CA SER A 608 -3.89 1.55 8.23
C SER A 608 -3.52 3.01 7.90
N SER A 609 -2.48 3.25 7.08
CA SER A 609 -1.91 4.59 6.86
C SER A 609 -2.11 5.18 5.45
N GLY A 610 -2.46 4.37 4.44
CA GLY A 610 -2.49 4.74 3.01
C GLY A 610 -3.88 4.83 2.37
N GLY A 611 -4.93 4.94 3.18
CA GLY A 611 -6.32 4.81 2.74
C GLY A 611 -6.81 3.39 2.99
N GLY A 612 -7.90 3.29 3.76
CA GLY A 612 -8.39 2.03 4.33
C GLY A 612 -8.77 0.95 3.31
N LEU A 613 -9.37 -0.13 3.82
CA LEU A 613 -9.94 -1.20 3.01
C LEU A 613 -10.90 -0.60 1.97
N SER A 614 -10.72 -0.96 0.70
CA SER A 614 -11.60 -0.55 -0.39
C SER A 614 -12.44 -1.75 -0.80
N THR A 615 -13.66 -1.51 -1.23
CA THR A 615 -14.57 -2.60 -1.60
C THR A 615 -14.14 -3.34 -2.85
N THR A 616 -13.18 -2.83 -3.62
CA THR A 616 -12.75 -3.40 -4.91
C THR A 616 -11.33 -3.95 -4.92
N ASN A 617 -10.56 -3.77 -3.85
CA ASN A 617 -9.17 -4.23 -3.83
C ASN A 617 -9.05 -5.66 -3.28
N SER A 618 -8.00 -6.35 -3.71
CA SER A 618 -7.63 -7.69 -3.21
C SER A 618 -7.26 -7.72 -1.72
N ARG A 619 -7.19 -6.54 -1.09
CA ARG A 619 -6.88 -6.36 0.33
C ARG A 619 -8.08 -6.64 1.23
N THR A 620 -9.29 -6.47 0.72
CA THR A 620 -10.51 -6.66 1.50
C THR A 620 -11.00 -8.11 1.34
N PRO A 621 -11.04 -8.91 2.42
CA PRO A 621 -11.51 -10.28 2.34
C PRO A 621 -12.98 -10.32 1.93
N ALA A 622 -13.38 -11.33 1.15
CA ALA A 622 -14.77 -11.49 0.73
C ALA A 622 -15.65 -11.84 1.94
N ASP A 623 -15.20 -12.69 2.85
CA ASP A 623 -15.94 -13.04 4.08
C ASP A 623 -15.00 -13.22 5.28
N THR A 624 -15.11 -12.31 6.24
CA THR A 624 -14.29 -12.28 7.46
C THR A 624 -14.60 -13.44 8.43
N ARG A 625 -15.71 -14.16 8.21
CA ARG A 625 -16.13 -15.32 9.02
C ARG A 625 -15.57 -16.63 8.46
N ASN A 626 -15.14 -16.65 7.20
CA ASN A 626 -14.60 -17.84 6.55
C ASN A 626 -13.34 -17.54 5.72
N TRP A 627 -12.21 -17.42 6.44
CA TRP A 627 -10.90 -17.16 5.84
C TRP A 627 -10.37 -18.27 4.92
N ARG A 628 -10.97 -19.47 4.92
CA ARG A 628 -10.60 -20.52 3.97
C ARG A 628 -10.87 -20.07 2.52
N ASN A 629 -11.86 -19.22 2.31
CA ASN A 629 -12.22 -18.65 1.01
C ASN A 629 -11.19 -17.62 0.50
N GLU A 630 -10.29 -17.14 1.37
CA GLU A 630 -9.26 -16.17 1.02
C GLU A 630 -7.91 -16.82 0.71
N ARG A 631 -7.76 -18.12 1.02
CA ARG A 631 -6.54 -18.86 0.74
C ARG A 631 -6.33 -19.04 -0.76
N ALA A 632 -5.39 -18.30 -1.32
CA ALA A 632 -5.12 -18.27 -2.76
C ALA A 632 -3.63 -18.12 -3.04
N VAL A 633 -3.25 -18.24 -4.31
CA VAL A 633 -1.92 -17.80 -4.76
C VAL A 633 -1.79 -16.30 -4.43
N SER A 634 -0.66 -15.89 -3.85
CA SER A 634 -0.41 -14.50 -3.47
C SER A 634 -0.49 -13.54 -4.66
N ASP A 635 -0.93 -12.30 -4.44
CA ASP A 635 -1.04 -11.28 -5.49
C ASP A 635 0.30 -11.02 -6.21
N PHE A 636 1.42 -11.22 -5.51
CA PHE A 636 2.79 -11.02 -6.00
C PHE A 636 3.50 -12.33 -6.41
N ASP A 637 2.76 -13.43 -6.62
CA ASP A 637 3.34 -14.72 -7.00
C ASP A 637 3.89 -14.71 -8.43
N ARG A 638 5.23 -14.75 -8.53
CA ARG A 638 5.93 -14.97 -9.80
C ARG A 638 6.37 -16.43 -9.88
N ARG A 639 5.74 -17.18 -10.78
CA ARG A 639 5.98 -18.62 -10.96
C ARG A 639 7.35 -18.93 -11.53
N HIS A 640 7.77 -18.21 -12.56
CA HIS A 640 9.11 -18.28 -13.13
C HIS A 640 9.74 -16.90 -13.14
N VAL A 641 10.99 -16.79 -12.72
CA VAL A 641 11.81 -15.59 -12.81
C VAL A 641 13.18 -15.99 -13.34
N LEU A 642 13.64 -15.33 -14.40
CA LEU A 642 14.94 -15.54 -15.01
C LEU A 642 15.63 -14.19 -15.17
N SER A 643 16.87 -14.10 -14.69
CA SER A 643 17.75 -12.97 -14.96
C SER A 643 19.08 -13.50 -15.47
N THR A 644 19.51 -12.98 -16.62
CA THR A 644 20.78 -13.37 -17.25
C THR A 644 21.58 -12.12 -17.58
N THR A 645 22.84 -12.10 -17.17
CA THR A 645 23.81 -11.11 -17.60
C THR A 645 24.98 -11.78 -18.28
N TRP A 646 25.45 -11.18 -19.37
CA TRP A 646 26.57 -11.70 -20.12
C TRP A 646 27.43 -10.57 -20.66
N LEU A 647 28.72 -10.86 -20.79
CA LEU A 647 29.71 -10.03 -21.46
C LEU A 647 30.49 -10.94 -22.40
N TYR A 648 30.50 -10.60 -23.67
CA TYR A 648 31.20 -11.31 -24.72
C TYR A 648 32.13 -10.37 -25.47
N GLU A 649 33.43 -10.55 -25.29
CA GLU A 649 34.45 -9.90 -26.11
C GLU A 649 34.55 -10.67 -27.44
N LEU A 650 34.34 -9.97 -28.56
CA LEU A 650 34.42 -10.62 -29.86
C LEU A 650 35.84 -11.15 -30.07
N PRO A 651 36.01 -12.39 -30.58
CA PRO A 651 37.31 -13.01 -30.74
C PRO A 651 38.04 -12.48 -31.99
N VAL A 652 37.82 -11.22 -32.38
CA VAL A 652 38.29 -10.61 -33.62
C VAL A 652 39.28 -9.49 -33.33
N GLY A 653 40.41 -9.50 -34.05
CA GLY A 653 41.42 -8.43 -34.03
C GLY A 653 42.77 -8.90 -33.51
N ARG A 654 43.72 -7.96 -33.44
CA ARG A 654 45.11 -8.26 -33.07
C ARG A 654 45.22 -8.99 -31.74
N GLY A 655 45.91 -10.13 -31.74
CA GLY A 655 46.08 -10.98 -30.56
C GLY A 655 44.82 -11.76 -30.14
N LYS A 656 43.78 -11.83 -30.97
CA LYS A 656 42.58 -12.65 -30.77
C LYS A 656 42.57 -13.86 -31.71
N LYS A 657 41.65 -14.81 -31.45
CA LYS A 657 41.58 -16.11 -32.16
C LYS A 657 41.23 -15.95 -33.65
N ALA A 658 40.42 -14.97 -34.02
CA ALA A 658 40.08 -14.66 -35.40
C ALA A 658 40.73 -13.33 -35.82
N LEU A 659 41.26 -13.29 -37.05
CA LEU A 659 41.90 -12.09 -37.61
C LEU A 659 43.03 -11.53 -36.70
N GLY A 660 43.84 -12.42 -36.13
CA GLY A 660 44.89 -12.11 -35.16
C GLY A 660 46.05 -11.25 -35.69
N ASP A 661 46.30 -11.28 -37.00
CA ASP A 661 47.44 -10.60 -37.65
C ASP A 661 47.02 -9.42 -38.54
N ILE A 662 45.79 -8.92 -38.40
CA ILE A 662 45.30 -7.86 -39.28
C ILE A 662 46.08 -6.54 -39.12
N PRO A 663 46.22 -5.75 -40.21
CA PRO A 663 46.87 -4.44 -40.15
C PRO A 663 46.25 -3.50 -39.11
N ALA A 664 47.04 -2.58 -38.56
CA ALA A 664 46.61 -1.69 -37.48
C ALA A 664 45.37 -0.87 -37.84
N ALA A 665 45.30 -0.38 -39.07
CA ALA A 665 44.14 0.35 -39.60
C ALA A 665 42.87 -0.52 -39.62
N LEU A 666 42.99 -1.79 -40.05
CA LEU A 666 41.86 -2.72 -40.08
C LEU A 666 41.47 -3.18 -38.67
N ASN A 667 42.44 -3.33 -37.76
CA ASN A 667 42.19 -3.62 -36.35
C ASN A 667 41.46 -2.48 -35.64
N ALA A 668 41.77 -1.23 -35.98
CA ALA A 668 41.05 -0.08 -35.43
C ALA A 668 39.55 -0.12 -35.76
N ILE A 669 39.15 -0.78 -36.85
CA ILE A 669 37.75 -0.95 -37.27
C ILE A 669 37.15 -2.25 -36.73
N LEU A 670 37.82 -3.39 -36.94
CA LEU A 670 37.27 -4.73 -36.67
C LEU A 670 37.58 -5.26 -35.26
N GLY A 671 38.61 -4.75 -34.60
CA GLY A 671 39.05 -5.23 -33.28
C GLY A 671 38.46 -4.46 -32.10
N GLY A 672 38.57 -5.04 -30.90
CA GLY A 672 38.25 -4.37 -29.63
C GLY A 672 36.75 -4.21 -29.34
N TRP A 673 35.89 -4.93 -30.05
CA TRP A 673 34.45 -4.96 -29.82
C TRP A 673 34.08 -5.92 -28.69
N SER A 674 33.14 -5.49 -27.87
CA SER A 674 32.52 -6.28 -26.83
C SER A 674 31.02 -6.01 -26.80
N LEU A 675 30.27 -7.06 -26.51
CA LEU A 675 28.84 -7.05 -26.36
C LEU A 675 28.52 -7.39 -24.91
N ASN A 676 27.63 -6.66 -24.29
CA ASN A 676 27.04 -7.05 -23.00
C ASN A 676 25.53 -7.03 -23.12
N GLY A 677 24.87 -7.82 -22.28
CA GLY A 677 23.42 -7.83 -22.25
C GLY A 677 22.86 -8.22 -20.89
N LEU A 678 21.64 -7.75 -20.67
CA LEU A 678 20.79 -8.09 -19.54
C LEU A 678 19.46 -8.58 -20.11
N TYR A 679 19.10 -9.81 -19.78
CA TYR A 679 17.79 -10.37 -20.09
C TYR A 679 17.05 -10.64 -18.79
N ASN A 680 15.86 -10.06 -18.66
CA ASN A 680 14.96 -10.30 -17.54
C ASN A 680 13.66 -10.89 -18.08
N PHE A 681 13.18 -11.95 -17.44
CA PHE A 681 11.89 -12.57 -17.71
C PHE A 681 11.20 -12.90 -16.39
N SER A 682 9.90 -12.65 -16.32
CA SER A 682 9.07 -13.17 -15.25
C SER A 682 7.66 -13.50 -15.73
N THR A 683 7.05 -14.54 -15.17
CA THR A 683 5.63 -14.82 -15.44
C THR A 683 4.74 -13.73 -14.85
N GLY A 684 3.58 -13.50 -15.46
CA GLY A 684 2.60 -12.54 -14.96
C GLY A 684 2.11 -12.77 -13.54
N GLU A 685 1.72 -11.68 -12.88
CA GLU A 685 1.12 -11.66 -11.56
C GLU A 685 -0.31 -12.20 -11.60
N PRO A 686 -0.74 -12.96 -10.57
CA PRO A 686 -2.13 -13.35 -10.44
C PRO A 686 -3.03 -12.15 -10.19
N PHE A 687 -4.26 -12.19 -10.70
CA PHE A 687 -5.26 -11.16 -10.44
C PHE A 687 -6.67 -11.75 -10.35
N THR A 688 -7.58 -10.97 -9.78
CA THR A 688 -8.98 -11.34 -9.54
C THR A 688 -9.89 -10.54 -10.47
N VAL A 689 -10.88 -11.21 -11.08
CA VAL A 689 -11.97 -10.57 -11.83
C VAL A 689 -13.16 -10.36 -10.90
N THR A 690 -13.72 -9.15 -10.89
CA THR A 690 -14.82 -8.78 -9.98
C THR A 690 -16.15 -8.68 -10.72
N SER A 691 -17.25 -8.97 -10.02
CA SER A 691 -18.60 -8.91 -10.59
C SER A 691 -19.09 -7.47 -10.77
N GLY A 692 -18.48 -6.51 -10.08
CA GLY A 692 -18.99 -5.14 -9.98
C GLY A 692 -20.17 -4.97 -9.03
N VAL A 693 -20.63 -6.05 -8.41
CA VAL A 693 -21.81 -6.08 -7.55
C VAL A 693 -21.47 -6.69 -6.19
N ARG A 694 -22.08 -6.15 -5.13
CA ARG A 694 -21.99 -6.70 -3.77
C ARG A 694 -23.13 -7.70 -3.56
N THR A 695 -22.84 -8.98 -3.80
CA THR A 695 -23.87 -10.04 -3.73
C THR A 695 -23.98 -10.68 -2.34
N SER A 696 -22.88 -10.77 -1.56
CA SER A 696 -22.88 -11.44 -0.25
C SER A 696 -22.83 -10.50 0.96
N ASN A 697 -22.15 -9.37 0.86
CA ASN A 697 -21.96 -8.42 1.98
C ASN A 697 -21.67 -7.01 1.47
N TYR A 698 -21.70 -6.02 2.37
CA TYR A 698 -21.52 -4.62 2.00
C TYR A 698 -20.07 -4.15 1.93
N SER A 699 -19.10 -4.89 2.48
CA SER A 699 -17.70 -4.42 2.60
C SER A 699 -16.85 -4.77 1.37
N HIS A 700 -17.27 -5.69 0.51
CA HIS A 700 -16.50 -6.14 -0.65
C HIS A 700 -17.41 -6.39 -1.87
N VAL A 701 -16.90 -6.05 -3.07
CA VAL A 701 -17.51 -6.37 -4.37
C VAL A 701 -17.19 -7.82 -4.71
N SER A 702 -18.21 -8.66 -4.85
CA SER A 702 -18.04 -10.08 -5.07
C SER A 702 -17.17 -10.37 -6.29
N ARG A 703 -16.45 -11.49 -6.25
CA ARG A 703 -15.69 -11.97 -7.40
C ARG A 703 -16.68 -12.40 -8.47
N ALA A 704 -16.31 -12.33 -9.74
CA ALA A 704 -17.17 -12.87 -10.79
C ALA A 704 -17.32 -14.39 -10.62
N ASN A 705 -18.44 -14.97 -11.07
CA ASN A 705 -18.58 -16.40 -11.34
C ASN A 705 -18.16 -16.69 -12.79
N VAL A 706 -17.87 -17.95 -13.10
CA VAL A 706 -17.62 -18.42 -14.48
C VAL A 706 -18.88 -19.07 -15.02
N VAL A 707 -19.17 -18.82 -16.30
CA VAL A 707 -20.17 -19.55 -17.08
C VAL A 707 -19.44 -20.52 -18.00
N GLY A 708 -19.62 -21.82 -17.78
CA GLY A 708 -18.95 -22.86 -18.57
C GLY A 708 -17.47 -23.05 -18.20
N ALA A 709 -16.59 -23.09 -19.21
CA ALA A 709 -15.15 -23.27 -19.02
C ALA A 709 -14.48 -21.98 -18.52
N LEU A 710 -13.39 -22.12 -17.73
CA LEU A 710 -12.62 -20.97 -17.25
C LEU A 710 -12.10 -20.15 -18.43
N PRO A 711 -12.43 -18.83 -18.53
CA PRO A 711 -11.97 -18.00 -19.62
C PRO A 711 -10.44 -17.93 -19.69
N ASP A 712 -9.90 -18.04 -20.89
CA ASP A 712 -8.46 -17.92 -21.13
C ASP A 712 -8.01 -16.46 -21.08
N ALA A 713 -7.20 -16.14 -20.06
CA ALA A 713 -6.58 -14.83 -19.87
C ALA A 713 -5.23 -14.77 -20.62
N SER A 714 -5.28 -14.26 -21.84
CA SER A 714 -4.11 -14.08 -22.71
C SER A 714 -4.30 -12.87 -23.62
N LEU A 715 -3.19 -12.29 -24.08
CA LEU A 715 -3.24 -11.09 -24.93
C LEU A 715 -3.89 -11.40 -26.28
N LYS A 716 -5.00 -10.73 -26.56
CA LYS A 716 -5.81 -10.85 -27.78
C LYS A 716 -6.08 -9.47 -28.36
N GLN A 717 -6.30 -9.40 -29.67
CA GLN A 717 -6.82 -8.18 -30.30
C GLN A 717 -8.35 -8.21 -30.26
N ALA A 718 -8.98 -7.07 -29.98
CA ALA A 718 -10.43 -6.93 -29.99
C ALA A 718 -10.86 -5.83 -30.98
N PRO A 719 -11.89 -6.06 -31.82
CA PRO A 719 -12.39 -5.04 -32.74
C PRO A 719 -12.77 -3.74 -32.03
N GLY A 720 -12.30 -2.60 -32.55
CA GLY A 720 -12.62 -1.28 -32.00
C GLY A 720 -11.87 -0.90 -30.72
N VAL A 721 -10.92 -1.73 -30.26
CA VAL A 721 -10.03 -1.43 -29.12
C VAL A 721 -8.62 -1.19 -29.64
N ILE A 722 -7.98 -0.11 -29.20
CA ILE A 722 -6.58 0.17 -29.49
C ILE A 722 -5.73 -0.58 -28.46
N GLY A 723 -4.90 -1.52 -28.91
CA GLY A 723 -4.06 -2.35 -28.05
C GLY A 723 -4.71 -3.68 -27.66
N PRO A 724 -3.95 -4.60 -27.03
CA PRO A 724 -4.47 -5.90 -26.67
C PRO A 724 -5.41 -5.85 -25.46
N VAL A 725 -6.22 -6.89 -25.34
CA VAL A 725 -7.10 -7.18 -24.20
C VAL A 725 -6.77 -8.57 -23.64
N LEU A 726 -7.03 -8.81 -22.36
CA LEU A 726 -6.97 -10.16 -21.77
C LEU A 726 -8.25 -10.96 -22.01
N PHE A 727 -9.39 -10.26 -22.09
CA PHE A 727 -10.70 -10.83 -22.38
C PHE A 727 -11.37 -10.00 -23.48
N VAL A 728 -11.88 -10.66 -24.51
CA VAL A 728 -12.55 -10.00 -25.64
C VAL A 728 -13.90 -9.44 -25.22
N ASP A 729 -14.62 -10.16 -24.36
CA ASP A 729 -15.88 -9.79 -23.78
C ASP A 729 -16.05 -10.43 -22.39
N ASN A 730 -17.19 -10.17 -21.74
CA ASN A 730 -17.53 -10.71 -20.42
C ASN A 730 -18.43 -11.96 -20.46
N SER A 731 -18.68 -12.58 -21.62
CA SER A 731 -19.66 -13.66 -21.80
C SER A 731 -19.35 -14.93 -20.99
N GLY A 732 -18.06 -15.19 -20.74
CA GLY A 732 -17.59 -16.29 -19.90
C GLY A 732 -17.76 -16.04 -18.39
N PHE A 733 -18.32 -14.91 -18.00
CA PHE A 733 -18.48 -14.51 -16.60
C PHE A 733 -19.94 -14.23 -16.25
N ALA A 734 -20.27 -14.37 -14.97
CA ALA A 734 -21.57 -14.01 -14.42
C ALA A 734 -21.44 -13.27 -13.09
N ILE A 735 -22.45 -12.49 -12.75
CA ILE A 735 -22.63 -12.00 -11.38
C ILE A 735 -23.05 -13.19 -10.51
N PRO A 736 -22.40 -13.44 -9.36
CA PRO A 736 -22.79 -14.53 -8.46
C PRO A 736 -24.23 -14.44 -7.97
N GLY A 737 -24.74 -15.55 -7.44
CA GLY A 737 -26.05 -15.56 -6.79
C GLY A 737 -26.08 -14.65 -5.54
N PRO A 738 -27.27 -14.23 -5.08
CA PRO A 738 -27.41 -13.51 -3.82
C PRO A 738 -26.81 -14.34 -2.67
N GLY A 739 -25.93 -13.74 -1.86
CA GLY A 739 -25.22 -14.43 -0.78
C GLY A 739 -23.88 -15.07 -1.18
N GLU A 740 -23.60 -15.22 -2.48
CA GLU A 740 -22.37 -15.88 -2.95
C GLU A 740 -21.19 -14.90 -3.08
N ASN A 741 -19.97 -15.37 -2.83
CA ASN A 741 -18.75 -14.56 -2.95
C ASN A 741 -18.11 -14.60 -4.35
N GLY A 742 -18.58 -15.50 -5.22
CA GLY A 742 -17.99 -15.76 -6.53
C GLY A 742 -16.83 -16.78 -6.50
N LEU A 743 -15.97 -16.71 -7.51
CA LEU A 743 -14.75 -17.53 -7.62
C LEU A 743 -13.76 -17.35 -6.46
N GLY A 744 -12.70 -18.16 -6.45
CA GLY A 744 -11.52 -17.91 -5.62
C GLY A 744 -10.77 -16.63 -6.00
N ARG A 745 -9.98 -16.11 -5.07
CA ARG A 745 -9.03 -15.01 -5.35
C ARG A 745 -7.94 -15.51 -6.31
N ASN A 746 -7.48 -14.63 -7.20
CA ASN A 746 -6.29 -14.83 -8.05
C ASN A 746 -6.35 -16.04 -8.99
N MET A 747 -7.50 -16.23 -9.64
CA MET A 747 -7.74 -17.32 -10.61
C MET A 747 -7.13 -17.07 -11.99
N PHE A 748 -6.79 -15.83 -12.32
CA PHE A 748 -6.22 -15.44 -13.61
C PHE A 748 -4.81 -14.90 -13.44
N ARG A 749 -4.01 -14.89 -14.51
CA ARG A 749 -2.66 -14.32 -14.52
C ARG A 749 -2.52 -13.26 -15.58
N SER A 750 -1.75 -12.22 -15.27
CA SER A 750 -1.39 -11.18 -16.21
C SER A 750 -0.47 -11.73 -17.32
N PRO A 751 -0.21 -10.94 -18.36
CA PRO A 751 0.83 -11.25 -19.34
C PRO A 751 2.20 -11.39 -18.66
N ASN A 752 3.07 -12.18 -19.29
CA ASN A 752 4.45 -12.30 -18.85
C ASN A 752 5.21 -11.02 -19.17
N PHE A 753 6.21 -10.74 -18.34
CA PHE A 753 7.14 -9.64 -18.55
C PHE A 753 8.45 -10.20 -19.15
N TRP A 754 8.99 -9.53 -20.16
CA TRP A 754 10.40 -9.69 -20.50
C TRP A 754 11.01 -8.44 -21.12
N ASN A 755 12.30 -8.27 -20.89
CA ASN A 755 13.08 -7.17 -21.44
C ASN A 755 14.50 -7.63 -21.78
N MET A 756 15.05 -7.07 -22.87
CA MET A 756 16.45 -7.26 -23.24
C MET A 756 17.12 -5.91 -23.45
N ASP A 757 18.16 -5.66 -22.66
CA ASP A 757 19.04 -4.52 -22.82
C ASP A 757 20.38 -5.00 -23.39
N ILE A 758 20.93 -4.27 -24.36
CA ILE A 758 22.19 -4.60 -25.01
C ILE A 758 23.12 -3.39 -25.00
N GLY A 759 24.35 -3.60 -24.54
CA GLY A 759 25.45 -2.67 -24.68
C GLY A 759 26.45 -3.15 -25.73
N VAL A 760 26.76 -2.29 -26.70
CA VAL A 760 27.87 -2.48 -27.62
C VAL A 760 28.99 -1.52 -27.21
N GLN A 761 30.18 -2.05 -26.99
CA GLN A 761 31.35 -1.26 -26.64
C GLN A 761 32.50 -1.58 -27.58
N LYS A 762 33.22 -0.53 -27.99
CA LYS A 762 34.48 -0.63 -28.71
C LYS A 762 35.57 0.08 -27.96
N MET A 763 36.69 -0.61 -27.73
CA MET A 763 37.93 0.00 -27.25
C MET A 763 38.87 0.22 -28.42
N ILE A 764 39.23 1.48 -28.66
CA ILE A 764 40.21 1.91 -29.65
C ILE A 764 41.46 2.38 -28.89
N ASN A 765 42.57 1.68 -29.05
CA ASN A 765 43.85 2.15 -28.55
C ASN A 765 44.41 3.17 -29.54
N LEU A 766 44.44 4.46 -29.17
CA LEU A 766 44.99 5.52 -30.01
C LEU A 766 46.51 5.57 -29.87
N THR A 767 47.01 5.47 -28.64
CA THR A 767 48.42 5.32 -28.29
C THR A 767 48.56 4.40 -27.07
N GLU A 768 49.78 4.22 -26.55
CA GLU A 768 50.01 3.48 -25.31
C GLU A 768 49.38 4.15 -24.08
N ARG A 769 49.23 5.48 -24.10
CA ARG A 769 48.63 6.27 -23.01
C ARG A 769 47.15 6.56 -23.24
N PHE A 770 46.73 6.81 -24.48
CA PHE A 770 45.37 7.24 -24.78
C PHE A 770 44.51 6.11 -25.34
N ARG A 771 43.36 5.85 -24.70
CA ARG A 771 42.34 4.91 -25.18
C ARG A 771 41.01 5.62 -25.35
N LEU A 772 40.38 5.40 -26.50
CA LEU A 772 39.04 5.90 -26.79
C LEU A 772 38.04 4.75 -26.66
N GLN A 773 37.03 4.94 -25.84
CA GLN A 773 35.94 4.00 -25.66
C GLN A 773 34.67 4.58 -26.29
N PHE A 774 34.16 3.89 -27.30
CA PHE A 774 32.81 4.11 -27.81
C PHE A 774 31.85 3.13 -27.11
N ARG A 775 30.70 3.64 -26.66
CA ARG A 775 29.63 2.85 -26.05
C ARG A 775 28.31 3.23 -26.69
N MET A 776 27.55 2.22 -27.07
CA MET A 776 26.15 2.31 -27.46
C MET A 776 25.34 1.44 -26.50
N GLU A 777 24.30 1.97 -25.90
CA GLU A 777 23.39 1.21 -25.05
C GLU A 777 21.98 1.28 -25.61
N MET A 778 21.34 0.13 -25.68
CA MET A 778 19.99 -0.04 -26.15
C MET A 778 19.17 -0.66 -25.02
N PHE A 779 18.29 0.13 -24.42
CA PHE A 779 17.30 -0.36 -23.47
C PHE A 779 16.05 -0.80 -24.22
N ASN A 780 15.46 -1.93 -23.84
CA ASN A 780 14.38 -2.57 -24.58
C ASN A 780 14.70 -2.66 -26.08
N VAL A 781 15.80 -3.33 -26.42
CA VAL A 781 16.39 -3.33 -27.78
C VAL A 781 15.40 -3.75 -28.87
N PHE A 782 14.46 -4.64 -28.53
CA PHE A 782 13.42 -5.13 -29.43
C PHE A 782 12.15 -4.28 -29.43
N ASN A 783 12.09 -3.23 -28.61
CA ASN A 783 10.88 -2.42 -28.42
C ASN A 783 9.67 -3.30 -28.07
N HIS A 784 9.87 -4.30 -27.20
CA HIS A 784 8.83 -5.21 -26.77
C HIS A 784 7.92 -4.49 -25.77
N ALA A 785 6.65 -4.36 -26.11
CA ALA A 785 5.64 -3.81 -25.22
C ALA A 785 5.31 -4.83 -24.12
N ASN A 786 5.53 -4.43 -22.86
CA ASN A 786 5.13 -5.21 -21.70
C ASN A 786 3.79 -4.66 -21.18
N PHE A 787 2.76 -5.48 -21.04
CA PHE A 787 1.41 -5.03 -20.63
C PHE A 787 1.11 -5.41 -19.17
N ASP A 788 0.44 -4.51 -18.45
CA ASP A 788 -0.01 -4.78 -17.08
C ASP A 788 -1.40 -5.47 -17.05
N ASN A 789 -1.83 -5.91 -15.88
CA ASN A 789 -3.19 -6.40 -15.64
C ASN A 789 -4.23 -5.28 -15.86
N PRO A 790 -5.49 -5.64 -16.17
CA PRO A 790 -6.58 -4.68 -16.30
C PRO A 790 -6.98 -4.16 -14.90
N GLN A 791 -6.19 -3.26 -14.31
CA GLN A 791 -6.55 -2.60 -13.03
C GLN A 791 -7.49 -1.44 -13.32
N GLY A 792 -8.56 -1.31 -12.52
CA GLY A 792 -9.64 -0.33 -12.68
C GLY A 792 -9.19 1.13 -12.81
N ALA A 793 -8.71 1.48 -14.01
CA ALA A 793 -8.19 2.77 -14.44
C ALA A 793 -9.03 3.27 -15.62
N THR A 794 -8.71 4.47 -16.13
CA THR A 794 -9.42 5.11 -17.25
C THR A 794 -9.46 4.25 -18.52
N ASP A 795 -8.46 3.37 -18.70
CA ASP A 795 -8.20 2.68 -19.96
C ASP A 795 -8.29 1.14 -19.85
N GLY A 796 -8.55 0.58 -18.66
CA GLY A 796 -8.67 -0.86 -18.42
C GLY A 796 -9.41 -1.24 -17.13
N SER A 797 -10.09 -2.38 -17.11
CA SER A 797 -10.85 -2.84 -15.92
C SER A 797 -11.02 -4.36 -15.81
N ASN A 798 -10.86 -4.89 -14.60
CA ASN A 798 -11.16 -6.27 -14.22
C ASN A 798 -12.60 -6.47 -13.71
N GLN A 799 -13.47 -5.48 -13.87
CA GLN A 799 -14.87 -5.53 -13.45
C GLN A 799 -15.78 -5.85 -14.64
N ILE A 800 -16.56 -6.94 -14.56
CA ILE A 800 -17.34 -7.45 -15.70
C ILE A 800 -18.45 -6.49 -16.17
N THR A 801 -18.89 -5.57 -15.32
CA THR A 801 -19.89 -4.55 -15.66
C THR A 801 -19.29 -3.28 -16.27
N SER A 802 -17.96 -3.23 -16.44
CA SER A 802 -17.27 -2.06 -17.01
C SER A 802 -17.34 -2.07 -18.54
N SER A 803 -17.55 -0.91 -19.16
CA SER A 803 -17.49 -0.75 -20.62
C SER A 803 -16.08 -0.93 -21.20
N ILE A 804 -15.06 -0.92 -20.34
CA ILE A 804 -13.65 -1.15 -20.67
C ILE A 804 -13.14 -2.46 -20.05
N PHE A 805 -14.03 -3.41 -19.77
CA PHE A 805 -13.67 -4.73 -19.24
C PHE A 805 -12.63 -5.44 -20.11
N GLY A 806 -11.67 -6.11 -19.46
CA GLY A 806 -10.67 -6.95 -20.12
C GLY A 806 -9.57 -6.17 -20.85
N ARG A 807 -9.73 -4.86 -21.04
CA ARG A 807 -8.71 -4.01 -21.67
C ARG A 807 -7.51 -3.85 -20.76
N THR A 808 -6.32 -4.14 -21.27
CA THR A 808 -5.07 -3.87 -20.56
C THR A 808 -4.58 -2.50 -20.99
N CYS A 809 -4.39 -1.60 -20.04
CA CYS A 809 -3.85 -0.27 -20.31
C CYS A 809 -2.49 -0.04 -19.68
N CYS A 810 -1.71 0.77 -20.38
CA CYS A 810 -0.33 1.19 -20.11
C CYS A 810 0.71 0.06 -20.23
N GLU A 811 1.84 0.38 -20.85
CA GLU A 811 3.06 -0.43 -20.70
C GLU A 811 3.34 -0.63 -19.21
N ALA A 812 3.99 -1.72 -18.81
CA ALA A 812 4.40 -2.08 -17.45
C ALA A 812 5.48 -1.14 -16.88
N ILE A 813 5.30 0.15 -17.16
CA ILE A 813 6.13 1.27 -16.82
C ILE A 813 5.20 2.17 -16.04
N ALA A 814 5.37 2.11 -14.74
CA ALA A 814 4.90 3.16 -13.86
C ALA A 814 5.20 4.53 -14.49
N PRO A 815 4.20 5.42 -14.68
CA PRO A 815 4.50 6.84 -14.66
C PRO A 815 5.33 7.12 -13.41
N SER A 816 6.19 8.13 -13.46
CA SER A 816 7.06 8.54 -12.34
C SER A 816 6.36 8.75 -10.98
N SER A 817 5.03 8.68 -10.93
CA SER A 817 4.15 8.80 -9.77
C SER A 817 3.52 7.51 -9.20
N THR A 818 3.71 6.31 -9.78
CA THR A 818 3.06 5.08 -9.25
C THR A 818 3.97 4.21 -8.36
N GLN A 819 3.40 3.70 -7.26
CA GLN A 819 4.11 3.14 -6.10
C GLN A 819 4.40 1.63 -6.17
N ASN A 820 4.18 0.95 -7.29
CA ASN A 820 4.46 -0.49 -7.39
C ASN A 820 5.88 -0.72 -7.90
N ILE A 821 6.67 -1.31 -7.01
CA ILE A 821 8.10 -1.60 -7.16
C ILE A 821 8.27 -2.72 -8.18
N ILE A 822 8.66 -2.39 -9.41
CA ILE A 822 9.75 -2.98 -10.21
C ILE A 822 9.91 -2.07 -11.43
N GLN A 823 10.78 -1.06 -11.32
CA GLN A 823 11.36 -0.38 -12.48
C GLN A 823 12.42 -1.34 -13.05
N THR A 824 12.08 -2.14 -14.06
CA THR A 824 13.08 -2.89 -14.84
C THR A 824 12.85 -2.64 -16.32
N GLY A 825 13.38 -1.54 -16.83
CA GLY A 825 13.38 -1.23 -18.26
C GLY A 825 12.69 0.08 -18.62
N GLU A 826 13.07 0.61 -19.77
CA GLU A 826 12.43 1.76 -20.42
C GLU A 826 11.20 1.30 -21.21
N ALA A 827 10.20 2.18 -21.28
CA ALA A 827 8.89 1.92 -21.89
C ALA A 827 9.04 1.72 -23.39
N ALA A 828 9.66 2.72 -23.99
CA ALA A 828 10.12 2.69 -25.35
C ALA A 828 11.57 2.21 -25.41
N ARG A 829 11.96 1.77 -26.61
CA ARG A 829 13.37 1.58 -26.92
C ARG A 829 14.13 2.90 -26.79
N VAL A 830 15.13 2.92 -25.92
CA VAL A 830 16.04 4.05 -25.75
C VAL A 830 17.43 3.65 -26.25
N ILE A 831 17.98 4.46 -27.15
CA ILE A 831 19.34 4.27 -27.66
C ILE A 831 20.18 5.46 -27.25
N GLN A 832 21.27 5.20 -26.52
CA GLN A 832 22.21 6.23 -26.13
C GLN A 832 23.62 5.91 -26.58
N PHE A 833 24.36 6.97 -26.90
CA PHE A 833 25.74 6.92 -27.35
C PHE A 833 26.61 7.68 -26.35
N ALA A 834 27.76 7.12 -26.04
CA ALA A 834 28.76 7.78 -25.21
C ALA A 834 30.15 7.56 -25.80
N LEU A 835 30.98 8.60 -25.68
CA LEU A 835 32.38 8.57 -26.01
C LEU A 835 33.18 8.93 -24.77
N LYS A 836 34.15 8.08 -24.40
CA LYS A 836 35.01 8.29 -23.23
C LYS A 836 36.47 8.20 -23.65
N LEU A 837 37.23 9.25 -23.41
CA LEU A 837 38.69 9.24 -23.51
C LEU A 837 39.28 8.83 -22.15
N GLN A 838 40.18 7.84 -22.17
CA GLN A 838 40.92 7.35 -21.01
C GLN A 838 42.41 7.69 -21.24
N PHE A 839 43.08 8.23 -20.23
CA PHE A 839 44.48 8.65 -20.26
C PHE A 839 45.19 8.34 -18.95
#